data_AF-A0A175VT21-F1
#
_entry.id   AF-A0A175VT21-F1
#
_cell.length_a   1.000
_cell.length_b   1.000
_cell.length_c   1.000
_cell.angle_alpha   90.00
_cell.angle_beta   90.00
_cell.angle_gamma   90.00
#
_symmetry.space_group_name_H-M   'P 1'
#
loop_
_entity.id
_entity.type
_entity.pdbx_description
1 polymer ?
#
loop_
_entity_poly.entity_id
_entity_poly.type
_entity_poly.pdbx_seq_one_letter_code
_entity_poly.pdbx_strand_id
1 'polypeptide(L)'
;MSGIVTMTVTENPSLGIAVTDGKENVIATGTASMIVAVNAIRRAQAAQILRPCGIEKTQSLHRRQTRRPLILQYGTNDRSKVPFYHRFLAGGILGSPGFLAIHRDGAKEQFSIRNHRDGSGSGSAFRDKALVAAASRALPKRIRPNTSDPPSATSLSEDFIPLLPSSRKRKRSDDYGHLSIYPRASPSSRASSSSPSRSPSPPPDYEDEEPSTAKQRSIALSRTVKANPSDTAAWLELISIQEALFPSGSGGRARTADEAKALAQLKLALYEEALPHVGSAADRERLLIGMMKEGARVWDAKALGRKLEEVTKAEAGSFALWKEKLGFEMTGSGGLGLTVEEGRGLMERKLKDLERELREVAARGGEEDKAELLSGRVVYLLLRLTCFLRDTGFVELAVAAWQAVLEMSFCRPVTAGDDIDLALESFADFWESEVARMGEEDAKGWRQFVEAMDDPPEAKTESPGDLPPARDPFKAWAAVEQQRTRKAQMPARTLDQGTDDDPFRVVMFSDIKEFLVWFPSGVLPLAKPKLVDSFLVFCGLPAAGLAGEGFAVLLGDPFVAGRGSALDTGLGREDIGPAADLSTRVPEFRQQGGAMAISQELLFGNTWFRYLDKLSNGDSRFDCSWVLGTLRSLVKACGVEGLAEYYLAMEWLNEPAGARKVAKGLLKQYSDNIRLYNAYALVESANHNPEVSYKVLSSATSLPPQSARSNQLLWNTWAWIHLEAGQKQMALFRLCASVEEGFEGPQVSPALLLKARSQFSSTRDYSLSSVQLETAVQHAESLALLEYLVAEEGTESASGMQGNITAAMGSIHSFSRELESRNLVKSPHNERLLQTAARLLYYHASHGPYRPNYVREQLLNFVKCFPSNTIFLEMFAWSQSTLRIDDPVRELLQAMSLVEPRDCLSTRRFAIRHEAQAGTAHSTRTAFEAAIDSDGCRGSVELWVHYIRFCCAAKELRGKAKDVFYRAIAACPWPKELYMEAFGTLVGQMSSSELRAVFNTMATKGLRIHVDLEEFIEGWKRRGEA
;
A
#
# COMPACT_ATOMS: atom_id res chain seq x y z
N MET A 1 -51.76 60.57 -2.55
CA MET A 1 -51.27 59.87 -3.75
C MET A 1 -50.60 58.56 -3.30
N SER A 2 -51.26 57.65 -2.55
CA SER A 2 -52.29 56.64 -2.94
C SER A 2 -51.85 55.79 -4.15
N GLY A 3 -51.05 54.75 -3.95
CA GLY A 3 -51.50 53.35 -3.79
C GLY A 3 -50.65 52.52 -4.77
N ILE A 4 -50.06 51.39 -4.43
CA ILE A 4 -50.73 50.09 -4.30
C ILE A 4 -49.85 49.19 -3.41
N VAL A 5 -50.43 48.77 -2.29
CA VAL A 5 -50.02 47.61 -1.50
C VAL A 5 -51.05 46.52 -1.81
N THR A 6 -50.62 45.40 -2.39
CA THR A 6 -51.34 44.11 -2.32
C THR A 6 -50.40 42.97 -2.73
N MET A 7 -49.98 42.15 -1.77
CA MET A 7 -50.34 40.74 -1.76
C MET A 7 -50.10 40.18 -0.36
N THR A 8 -51.20 40.05 0.36
CA THR A 8 -51.37 39.31 1.60
C THR A 8 -51.45 37.81 1.30
N VAL A 9 -50.65 37.00 2.00
CA VAL A 9 -51.08 35.71 2.50
C VAL A 9 -50.74 35.69 3.99
N THR A 10 -51.80 35.56 4.76
CA THR A 10 -51.94 35.64 6.21
C THR A 10 -51.70 34.29 6.89
N GLU A 11 -51.62 34.37 8.22
CA GLU A 11 -51.62 33.29 9.24
C GLU A 11 -50.23 32.74 9.61
N ASN A 12 -49.73 32.77 10.86
CA ASN A 12 -50.10 33.38 12.15
C ASN A 12 -48.85 33.19 13.09
N PRO A 13 -48.77 33.73 14.32
CA PRO A 13 -47.60 34.46 14.81
C PRO A 13 -46.91 33.80 16.03
N SER A 14 -45.92 34.50 16.59
CA SER A 14 -45.31 34.36 17.93
C SER A 14 -43.86 33.85 17.97
N LEU A 15 -42.92 34.80 17.87
CA LEU A 15 -41.85 34.97 18.86
C LEU A 15 -41.22 36.34 18.64
N GLY A 16 -41.49 37.22 19.60
CA GLY A 16 -41.24 38.65 19.53
C GLY A 16 -39.76 39.01 19.46
N ILE A 17 -39.47 39.96 18.58
CA ILE A 17 -38.28 40.78 18.58
C ILE A 17 -38.47 41.84 19.67
N ALA A 18 -37.56 41.87 20.64
CA ALA A 18 -37.40 42.98 21.55
C ALA A 18 -36.38 43.98 20.97
N VAL A 19 -36.86 45.22 20.91
CA VAL A 19 -36.25 46.49 20.49
C VAL A 19 -35.10 46.92 21.40
N THR A 20 -34.07 47.59 20.86
CA THR A 20 -33.61 48.91 21.36
C THR A 20 -32.68 49.61 20.35
N ASP A 21 -33.03 50.86 20.08
CA ASP A 21 -32.30 51.88 19.32
C ASP A 21 -30.88 52.14 19.81
N GLY A 22 -29.97 52.38 18.86
CA GLY A 22 -28.63 52.89 19.11
C GLY A 22 -27.96 53.29 17.81
N LYS A 23 -27.99 54.59 17.51
CA LYS A 23 -27.26 55.20 16.39
C LYS A 23 -25.74 55.07 16.61
N GLU A 24 -25.03 55.08 15.49
CA GLU A 24 -23.59 55.35 15.30
C GLU A 24 -22.64 54.15 15.07
N ASN A 25 -21.97 54.25 13.92
CA ASN A 25 -20.68 53.70 13.51
C ASN A 25 -20.56 52.36 12.74
N VAL A 26 -20.36 52.55 11.42
CA VAL A 26 -19.28 52.01 10.56
C VAL A 26 -19.25 50.50 10.26
N ILE A 27 -19.76 50.18 9.06
CA ILE A 27 -19.17 49.34 8.00
C ILE A 27 -18.11 48.31 8.47
N ALA A 28 -18.53 47.15 8.98
CA ALA A 28 -17.67 45.97 9.11
C ALA A 28 -18.41 44.61 9.14
N THR A 29 -19.71 44.53 8.79
CA THR A 29 -20.51 43.28 8.94
C THR A 29 -21.15 42.75 7.65
N GLY A 30 -20.67 43.16 6.48
CA GLY A 30 -21.19 42.70 5.18
C GLY A 30 -20.93 41.22 4.87
N THR A 31 -19.86 40.62 5.40
CA THR A 31 -19.47 39.23 5.09
C THR A 31 -20.19 38.19 5.93
N ALA A 32 -20.49 38.48 7.20
CA ALA A 32 -21.23 37.55 8.08
C ALA A 32 -22.71 37.41 7.66
N SER A 33 -23.35 38.49 7.19
CA SER A 33 -24.74 38.46 6.76
C SER A 33 -24.96 37.62 5.49
N MET A 34 -23.97 37.56 4.58
CA MET A 34 -24.05 36.71 3.39
C MET A 34 -23.97 35.22 3.73
N ILE A 35 -23.11 34.83 4.68
CA ILE A 35 -22.94 33.42 5.08
C ILE A 35 -24.21 32.89 5.77
N VAL A 36 -24.86 33.72 6.60
CA VAL A 36 -26.14 33.36 7.25
C VAL A 36 -27.27 33.23 6.21
N ALA A 37 -27.34 34.13 5.23
CA ALA A 37 -28.35 34.06 4.17
C ALA A 37 -28.21 32.81 3.30
N VAL A 38 -26.99 32.44 2.90
CA VAL A 38 -26.72 31.22 2.11
C VAL A 38 -27.10 29.96 2.90
N ASN A 39 -26.77 29.91 4.19
CA ASN A 39 -27.14 28.77 5.03
C ASN A 39 -28.65 28.68 5.30
N ALA A 40 -29.35 29.80 5.39
CA ALA A 40 -30.81 29.81 5.52
C ALA A 40 -31.50 29.29 4.24
N ILE A 41 -31.01 29.68 3.06
CA ILE A 41 -31.51 29.17 1.77
C ILE A 41 -31.24 27.65 1.65
N ARG A 42 -30.05 27.18 2.04
CA ARG A 42 -29.73 25.74 2.07
C ARG A 42 -30.63 24.95 3.02
N ARG A 43 -30.94 25.49 4.20
CA ARG A 43 -31.87 24.86 5.15
C ARG A 43 -33.31 24.85 4.64
N ALA A 44 -33.77 25.91 3.98
CA ALA A 44 -35.10 25.97 3.39
C ALA A 44 -35.27 24.97 2.23
N GLN A 45 -34.24 24.79 1.39
CA GLN A 45 -34.24 23.78 0.34
C GLN A 45 -34.20 22.35 0.91
N ALA A 46 -33.46 22.11 2.00
CA ALA A 46 -33.45 20.81 2.68
C ALA A 46 -34.81 20.47 3.32
N ALA A 47 -35.52 21.47 3.87
CA ALA A 47 -36.82 21.27 4.51
C ALA A 47 -37.95 20.98 3.50
N GLN A 48 -37.88 21.50 2.26
CA GLN A 48 -38.88 21.19 1.22
C GLN A 48 -38.82 19.73 0.72
N ILE A 49 -37.70 19.04 0.93
CA ILE A 49 -37.51 17.65 0.48
C ILE A 49 -38.07 16.65 1.51
N LEU A 50 -38.27 17.06 2.76
CA LEU A 50 -38.72 16.19 3.85
C LEU A 50 -40.21 16.39 4.16
N ARG A 51 -41.10 16.03 3.23
CA ARG A 51 -42.48 15.67 3.60
C ARG A 51 -42.59 14.16 3.81
N PRO A 52 -42.99 13.69 5.01
CA PRO A 52 -43.09 12.27 5.32
C PRO A 52 -44.31 11.66 4.60
N CYS A 53 -44.06 10.68 3.74
CA CYS A 53 -45.12 9.91 3.09
C CYS A 53 -45.68 8.90 4.10
N GLY A 54 -46.90 9.15 4.59
CA GLY A 54 -47.61 8.28 5.52
C GLY A 54 -47.97 6.93 4.89
N ILE A 55 -47.87 5.89 5.72
CA ILE A 55 -48.16 4.49 5.38
C ILE A 55 -49.69 4.32 5.30
N GLU A 56 -50.28 4.41 4.11
CA GLU A 56 -51.69 4.07 3.89
C GLU A 56 -51.89 2.65 3.32
N LYS A 57 -52.85 1.97 3.96
CA LYS A 57 -53.24 0.57 3.86
C LYS A 57 -53.58 0.09 2.42
N THR A 58 -53.00 -1.07 2.07
CA THR A 58 -53.47 -2.09 1.10
C THR A 58 -54.49 -1.64 0.05
N GLN A 59 -54.04 -0.93 -1.00
CA GLN A 59 -54.87 -0.64 -2.17
C GLN A 59 -54.79 -1.81 -3.18
N SER A 60 -55.96 -2.34 -3.55
CA SER A 60 -56.12 -3.46 -4.49
C SER A 60 -55.38 -3.25 -5.82
N LEU A 61 -54.61 -4.27 -6.25
CA LEU A 61 -53.58 -4.24 -7.30
C LEU A 61 -54.01 -3.80 -8.73
N HIS A 62 -55.30 -3.75 -9.06
CA HIS A 62 -55.77 -3.43 -10.41
C HIS A 62 -57.07 -2.60 -10.38
N ARG A 63 -57.08 -1.44 -11.05
CA ARG A 63 -58.30 -0.62 -11.20
C ARG A 63 -59.20 -1.22 -12.28
N ARG A 64 -60.34 -1.79 -11.87
CA ARG A 64 -61.33 -2.43 -12.76
C ARG A 64 -62.14 -1.35 -13.49
N GLN A 65 -62.11 -1.30 -14.82
CA GLN A 65 -63.05 -0.48 -15.57
C GLN A 65 -64.45 -1.15 -15.47
N THR A 66 -65.38 -0.46 -14.81
CA THR A 66 -66.84 -0.70 -14.67
C THR A 66 -67.40 -2.01 -15.26
N ARG A 67 -67.97 -2.84 -14.36
CA ARG A 67 -68.75 -4.08 -14.56
C ARG A 67 -69.37 -4.21 -15.97
N ARG A 68 -68.91 -5.18 -16.77
CA ARG A 68 -69.60 -5.59 -18.01
C ARG A 68 -70.28 -6.96 -17.86
N PRO A 69 -71.50 -7.14 -18.40
CA PRO A 69 -72.38 -8.28 -18.12
C PRO A 69 -71.88 -9.64 -18.64
N LEU A 70 -70.98 -9.68 -19.62
CA LEU A 70 -70.54 -10.94 -20.26
C LEU A 70 -69.80 -11.89 -19.31
N ILE A 71 -69.01 -11.37 -18.36
CA ILE A 71 -68.30 -12.21 -17.37
C ILE A 71 -69.29 -12.80 -16.34
N LEU A 72 -70.38 -12.07 -16.03
CA LEU A 72 -71.45 -12.57 -15.18
C LEU A 72 -72.27 -13.65 -15.91
N GLN A 73 -72.43 -13.52 -17.21
CA GLN A 73 -73.20 -14.46 -18.02
C GLN A 73 -72.49 -15.81 -18.24
N TYR A 74 -71.16 -15.81 -18.42
CA TYR A 74 -70.40 -17.02 -18.74
C TYR A 74 -69.53 -17.56 -17.58
N GLY A 75 -69.50 -16.88 -16.43
CA GLY A 75 -68.72 -17.27 -15.25
C GLY A 75 -67.19 -17.31 -15.47
N THR A 76 -66.73 -17.00 -16.68
CA THR A 76 -65.34 -17.09 -17.14
C THR A 76 -65.08 -15.98 -18.15
N ASN A 77 -63.80 -15.69 -18.43
CA ASN A 77 -63.46 -14.74 -19.48
C ASN A 77 -63.88 -15.30 -20.84
N ASP A 78 -64.74 -14.59 -21.55
CA ASP A 78 -64.99 -14.84 -22.96
C ASP A 78 -63.67 -14.69 -23.73
N ARG A 79 -63.20 -15.77 -24.35
CA ARG A 79 -61.93 -15.79 -25.13
C ARG A 79 -61.94 -14.77 -26.26
N SER A 80 -63.11 -14.42 -26.79
CA SER A 80 -63.23 -13.42 -27.87
C SER A 80 -63.09 -11.97 -27.37
N LYS A 81 -63.25 -11.73 -26.06
CA LYS A 81 -63.24 -10.38 -25.45
C LYS A 81 -62.55 -10.37 -24.07
N VAL A 82 -61.26 -10.72 -24.04
CA VAL A 82 -60.42 -10.63 -22.83
C VAL A 82 -60.33 -9.17 -22.36
N PRO A 83 -60.72 -8.83 -21.11
CA PRO A 83 -60.62 -7.47 -20.60
C PRO A 83 -59.17 -7.01 -20.46
N PHE A 84 -58.89 -5.76 -20.84
CA PHE A 84 -57.59 -5.14 -20.60
C PHE A 84 -57.45 -4.75 -19.12
N TYR A 85 -56.47 -5.34 -18.44
CA TYR A 85 -56.08 -4.95 -17.08
C TYR A 85 -54.93 -3.93 -17.14
N HIS A 86 -55.08 -2.80 -16.43
CA HIS A 86 -53.99 -1.84 -16.23
C HIS A 86 -53.41 -2.01 -14.82
N ARG A 87 -52.08 -2.11 -14.72
CA ARG A 87 -51.37 -2.14 -13.43
C ARG A 87 -51.52 -0.79 -12.72
N PHE A 88 -51.77 -0.83 -11.41
CA PHE A 88 -51.76 0.37 -10.57
C PHE A 88 -50.35 1.02 -10.57
N LEU A 89 -50.27 2.36 -10.44
CA LEU A 89 -49.05 3.19 -10.53
C LEU A 89 -48.33 3.23 -11.90
N ALA A 90 -49.07 3.13 -13.02
CA ALA A 90 -48.58 3.47 -14.36
C ALA A 90 -47.23 2.87 -14.79
N GLY A 91 -46.91 1.66 -14.31
CA GLY A 91 -45.69 0.91 -14.69
C GLY A 91 -44.59 0.84 -13.63
N GLY A 92 -44.76 1.44 -12.44
CA GLY A 92 -43.78 1.34 -11.35
C GLY A 92 -43.43 -0.10 -10.91
N ILE A 93 -42.17 -0.35 -10.54
CA ILE A 93 -41.72 -1.65 -10.03
C ILE A 93 -42.04 -1.77 -8.53
N LEU A 94 -42.84 -2.79 -8.18
CA LEU A 94 -43.15 -3.18 -6.80
C LEU A 94 -41.86 -3.50 -6.02
N GLY A 95 -41.70 -2.91 -4.84
CA GLY A 95 -40.51 -3.07 -3.99
C GLY A 95 -39.37 -2.09 -4.26
N SER A 96 -39.44 -1.28 -5.33
CA SER A 96 -38.51 -0.16 -5.54
C SER A 96 -39.02 1.11 -4.83
N PRO A 97 -38.16 2.07 -4.45
CA PRO A 97 -38.56 3.36 -3.84
C PRO A 97 -39.34 4.31 -4.76
N GLY A 98 -40.05 3.80 -5.77
CA GLY A 98 -40.91 4.58 -6.66
C GLY A 98 -40.20 5.33 -7.78
N PHE A 99 -38.87 5.21 -7.92
CA PHE A 99 -38.14 5.83 -9.02
C PHE A 99 -38.10 4.98 -10.30
N LEU A 100 -38.24 3.66 -10.20
CA LEU A 100 -38.14 2.73 -11.34
C LEU A 100 -39.51 2.40 -11.94
N ALA A 101 -39.66 2.62 -13.25
CA ALA A 101 -40.82 2.27 -14.05
C ALA A 101 -40.44 1.32 -15.20
N ILE A 102 -41.32 0.36 -15.48
CA ILE A 102 -41.24 -0.51 -16.64
C ILE A 102 -41.74 0.25 -17.87
N HIS A 103 -40.82 0.59 -18.78
CA HIS A 103 -41.10 1.12 -20.10
C HIS A 103 -41.17 -0.03 -21.11
N ARG A 104 -42.21 -0.11 -21.94
CA ARG A 104 -42.28 -1.11 -23.02
C ARG A 104 -41.82 -0.46 -24.32
N ASP A 105 -40.74 -1.00 -24.91
CA ASP A 105 -40.26 -0.57 -26.23
C ASP A 105 -40.79 -1.55 -27.28
N GLY A 106 -41.62 -1.08 -28.21
CA GLY A 106 -42.09 -1.87 -29.36
C GLY A 106 -43.20 -2.90 -29.04
N ALA A 107 -43.19 -4.02 -29.78
CA ALA A 107 -44.15 -5.11 -29.60
C ALA A 107 -44.11 -5.59 -28.14
N LYS A 108 -45.28 -5.84 -27.53
CA LYS A 108 -45.52 -5.99 -26.08
C LYS A 108 -44.69 -7.06 -25.32
N GLU A 109 -43.76 -7.74 -25.97
CA GLU A 109 -42.88 -8.77 -25.40
C GLU A 109 -41.61 -8.19 -24.77
N GLN A 110 -41.13 -7.01 -25.19
CA GLN A 110 -39.90 -6.41 -24.65
C GLN A 110 -40.20 -5.19 -23.77
N PHE A 111 -39.46 -5.08 -22.66
CA PHE A 111 -39.55 -3.96 -21.73
C PHE A 111 -38.19 -3.60 -21.14
N SER A 112 -37.98 -2.31 -20.89
CA SER A 112 -36.83 -1.72 -20.22
C SER A 112 -37.27 -1.10 -18.89
N ILE A 113 -36.35 -0.98 -17.93
CA ILE A 113 -36.61 -0.30 -16.66
C ILE A 113 -35.97 1.10 -16.73
N ARG A 114 -36.76 2.15 -16.53
CA ARG A 114 -36.33 3.56 -16.59
C ARG A 114 -36.62 4.29 -15.29
N ASN A 115 -35.89 5.36 -15.00
CA ASN A 115 -36.29 6.27 -13.94
C ASN A 115 -37.45 7.15 -14.43
N HIS A 116 -38.43 7.46 -13.58
CA HIS A 116 -39.50 8.43 -13.93
C HIS A 116 -38.94 9.78 -14.39
N ARG A 117 -37.73 10.13 -13.95
CA ARG A 117 -37.03 11.37 -14.28
C ARG A 117 -36.42 11.38 -15.69
N ASP A 118 -36.27 10.22 -16.33
CA ASP A 118 -35.69 10.09 -17.68
C ASP A 118 -36.75 10.29 -18.79
N GLY A 119 -37.97 10.69 -18.43
CA GLY A 119 -39.15 10.68 -19.31
C GLY A 119 -39.41 11.93 -20.17
N SER A 120 -38.57 12.97 -20.15
CA SER A 120 -38.77 14.16 -20.98
C SER A 120 -37.66 14.32 -22.02
N GLY A 121 -37.82 13.61 -23.14
CA GLY A 121 -37.23 13.99 -24.43
C GLY A 121 -35.72 13.77 -24.59
N SER A 122 -35.31 12.53 -24.90
CA SER A 122 -34.30 12.19 -25.93
C SER A 122 -33.81 10.76 -25.67
N GLY A 123 -34.23 9.82 -26.52
CA GLY A 123 -33.74 8.45 -26.51
C GLY A 123 -32.25 8.44 -26.81
N SER A 124 -31.46 8.00 -25.82
CA SER A 124 -30.01 7.81 -25.94
C SER A 124 -29.69 6.73 -26.98
N ALA A 125 -29.35 7.17 -28.20
CA ALA A 125 -28.69 6.37 -29.23
C ALA A 125 -27.34 5.75 -28.78
N PHE A 126 -26.82 6.14 -27.60
CA PHE A 126 -25.56 5.63 -27.04
C PHE A 126 -25.67 4.21 -26.48
N ARG A 127 -26.86 3.75 -26.06
CA ARG A 127 -27.01 2.40 -25.48
C ARG A 127 -27.01 1.31 -26.54
N ASP A 128 -27.66 1.54 -27.67
CA ASP A 128 -27.71 0.54 -28.75
C ASP A 128 -26.32 0.32 -29.37
N LYS A 129 -25.51 1.37 -29.50
CA LYS A 129 -24.12 1.23 -29.96
C LYS A 129 -23.25 0.39 -29.01
N ALA A 130 -23.39 0.57 -27.70
CA ALA A 130 -22.57 -0.16 -26.73
C ALA A 130 -22.92 -1.65 -26.66
N LEU A 131 -24.22 -1.99 -26.69
CA LEU A 131 -24.67 -3.39 -26.71
C LEU A 131 -24.35 -4.08 -28.03
N VAL A 132 -24.52 -3.40 -29.17
CA VAL A 132 -24.14 -3.95 -30.48
C VAL A 132 -22.63 -4.11 -30.60
N ALA A 133 -21.83 -3.17 -30.09
CA ALA A 133 -20.37 -3.28 -30.07
C ALA A 133 -19.85 -4.38 -29.13
N ALA A 134 -20.55 -4.64 -28.02
CA ALA A 134 -20.24 -5.76 -27.14
C ALA A 134 -20.64 -7.10 -27.79
N ALA A 135 -21.78 -7.16 -28.48
CA ALA A 135 -22.24 -8.35 -29.19
C ALA A 135 -21.32 -8.69 -30.38
N SER A 136 -20.81 -7.69 -31.12
CA SER A 136 -19.84 -7.92 -32.21
C SER A 136 -18.48 -8.41 -31.72
N ARG A 137 -18.17 -8.26 -30.43
CA ARG A 137 -16.95 -8.80 -29.79
C ARG A 137 -17.14 -10.18 -29.18
N ALA A 138 -18.37 -10.69 -29.11
CA ALA A 138 -18.63 -12.05 -28.63
C ALA A 138 -18.37 -13.06 -29.75
N LEU A 139 -17.32 -13.88 -29.59
CA LEU A 139 -16.96 -14.95 -30.54
C LEU A 139 -18.15 -15.91 -30.76
N PRO A 140 -18.56 -16.21 -32.01
CA PRO A 140 -19.64 -17.15 -32.27
C PRO A 140 -19.25 -18.57 -31.84
N LYS A 141 -20.07 -19.21 -31.00
CA LYS A 141 -19.89 -20.62 -30.62
C LYS A 141 -20.46 -21.54 -31.69
N ARG A 142 -19.60 -22.30 -32.39
CA ARG A 142 -20.01 -23.33 -33.34
C ARG A 142 -20.55 -24.57 -32.61
N ILE A 143 -21.85 -24.81 -32.69
CA ILE A 143 -22.50 -26.04 -32.19
C ILE A 143 -22.44 -27.09 -33.31
N ARG A 144 -21.68 -28.18 -33.12
CA ARG A 144 -21.66 -29.32 -34.06
C ARG A 144 -22.74 -30.33 -33.65
N PRO A 145 -23.65 -30.76 -34.55
CA PRO A 145 -24.52 -31.91 -34.29
C PRO A 145 -23.64 -33.14 -34.03
N ASN A 146 -23.96 -33.92 -33.00
CA ASN A 146 -23.21 -35.13 -32.65
C ASN A 146 -23.42 -36.18 -33.76
N THR A 147 -22.46 -36.34 -34.67
CA THR A 147 -22.49 -37.29 -35.80
C THR A 147 -22.24 -38.75 -35.39
N SER A 148 -22.37 -39.10 -34.11
CA SER A 148 -22.04 -40.42 -33.60
C SER A 148 -23.15 -41.48 -33.72
N ASP A 149 -24.33 -41.15 -34.26
CA ASP A 149 -25.32 -42.15 -34.64
C ASP A 149 -25.63 -42.01 -36.15
N PRO A 150 -25.53 -43.10 -36.95
CA PRO A 150 -25.82 -43.04 -38.37
C PRO A 150 -27.27 -42.60 -38.57
N PRO A 151 -27.55 -41.72 -39.55
CA PRO A 151 -28.87 -41.15 -39.73
C PRO A 151 -29.86 -42.28 -40.02
N SER A 152 -30.65 -42.68 -39.02
CA SER A 152 -31.92 -43.34 -39.30
C SER A 152 -32.69 -42.37 -40.18
N ALA A 153 -33.15 -42.84 -41.34
CA ALA A 153 -33.72 -42.03 -42.42
C ALA A 153 -34.91 -41.13 -41.99
N THR A 154 -35.42 -41.29 -40.77
CA THR A 154 -36.42 -40.43 -40.12
C THR A 154 -35.88 -39.12 -39.53
N SER A 155 -34.57 -38.94 -39.33
CA SER A 155 -34.03 -37.71 -38.68
C SER A 155 -33.85 -36.52 -39.64
N LEU A 156 -33.94 -36.73 -40.95
CA LEU A 156 -33.82 -35.65 -41.95
C LEU A 156 -35.15 -34.90 -42.18
N SER A 157 -36.25 -35.27 -41.49
CA SER A 157 -37.57 -34.65 -41.68
C SER A 157 -38.02 -33.73 -40.54
N GLU A 158 -37.14 -33.36 -39.60
CA GLU A 158 -37.46 -32.39 -38.55
C GLU A 158 -36.70 -31.07 -38.76
N ASP A 159 -37.44 -29.95 -38.78
CA ASP A 159 -36.92 -28.60 -39.08
C ASP A 159 -36.13 -27.95 -37.91
N PHE A 160 -35.71 -28.70 -36.89
CA PHE A 160 -35.01 -28.15 -35.73
C PHE A 160 -33.95 -29.10 -35.13
N ILE A 161 -32.94 -28.50 -34.48
CA ILE A 161 -31.80 -29.20 -33.85
C ILE A 161 -32.02 -29.25 -32.32
N PRO A 162 -32.26 -30.42 -31.70
CA PRO A 162 -32.42 -30.51 -30.25
C PRO A 162 -31.10 -30.29 -29.50
N LEU A 163 -31.11 -29.41 -28.49
CA LEU A 163 -29.92 -28.91 -27.76
C LEU A 163 -29.55 -29.69 -26.49
N LEU A 164 -30.31 -30.71 -26.07
CA LEU A 164 -30.00 -31.50 -24.88
C LEU A 164 -29.63 -32.95 -25.26
N PRO A 165 -28.48 -33.47 -24.81
CA PRO A 165 -28.10 -34.85 -25.08
C PRO A 165 -28.99 -35.81 -24.28
N SER A 166 -29.74 -36.65 -24.99
CA SER A 166 -30.50 -37.75 -24.40
C SER A 166 -29.57 -38.72 -23.65
N SER A 167 -29.90 -39.00 -22.40
CA SER A 167 -29.08 -39.74 -21.44
C SER A 167 -28.87 -41.20 -21.85
N ARG A 168 -27.69 -41.56 -22.38
CA ARG A 168 -27.22 -42.95 -22.39
C ARG A 168 -25.79 -43.06 -21.87
N LYS A 169 -25.71 -43.57 -20.64
CA LYS A 169 -24.49 -44.00 -19.93
C LYS A 169 -23.56 -44.78 -20.86
N ARG A 170 -22.36 -44.27 -21.12
CA ARG A 170 -21.23 -45.07 -21.64
C ARG A 170 -20.09 -45.06 -20.64
N LYS A 171 -19.62 -46.28 -20.39
CA LYS A 171 -18.75 -46.79 -19.33
C LYS A 171 -17.31 -46.32 -19.56
N ARG A 172 -16.68 -45.84 -18.47
CA ARG A 172 -15.24 -45.48 -18.38
C ARG A 172 -14.38 -46.65 -18.84
N SER A 173 -13.44 -46.37 -19.75
CA SER A 173 -12.28 -47.21 -20.01
C SER A 173 -11.06 -46.34 -19.70
N ASP A 174 -10.32 -46.76 -18.69
CA ASP A 174 -9.06 -46.15 -18.25
C ASP A 174 -7.98 -46.48 -19.27
N ASP A 175 -7.37 -45.46 -19.88
CA ASP A 175 -6.10 -45.62 -20.58
C ASP A 175 -5.24 -44.39 -20.29
N TYR A 176 -4.24 -44.59 -19.43
CA TYR A 176 -3.25 -43.60 -19.01
C TYR A 176 -2.12 -43.58 -20.05
N GLY A 177 -2.29 -42.79 -21.12
CA GLY A 177 -1.29 -42.60 -22.16
C GLY A 177 -1.06 -41.13 -22.48
N HIS A 178 0.00 -40.57 -21.89
CA HIS A 178 0.76 -39.39 -22.34
C HIS A 178 -0.04 -38.22 -22.96
N LEU A 179 -0.38 -37.23 -22.13
CA LEU A 179 -0.98 -35.95 -22.55
C LEU A 179 -0.03 -35.19 -23.51
N SER A 180 -0.25 -35.34 -24.81
CA SER A 180 0.31 -34.44 -25.82
C SER A 180 -0.20 -33.02 -25.55
N ILE A 181 0.73 -32.07 -25.42
CA ILE A 181 0.53 -30.64 -25.06
C ILE A 181 -0.41 -29.90 -26.04
N TYR A 182 -0.75 -30.51 -27.17
CA TYR A 182 -1.82 -30.05 -28.06
C TYR A 182 -2.69 -31.25 -28.45
N PRO A 183 -4.04 -31.18 -28.30
CA PRO A 183 -4.92 -32.25 -28.72
C PRO A 183 -4.97 -32.30 -30.25
N ARG A 184 -4.08 -33.08 -30.86
CA ARG A 184 -4.05 -33.34 -32.30
C ARG A 184 -5.14 -34.36 -32.61
N ALA A 185 -6.16 -33.95 -33.35
CA ALA A 185 -7.22 -34.83 -33.83
C ALA A 185 -6.60 -35.99 -34.65
N SER A 186 -6.81 -37.23 -34.19
CA SER A 186 -6.37 -38.45 -34.88
C SER A 186 -7.02 -38.55 -36.27
N PRO A 187 -6.25 -38.64 -37.36
CA PRO A 187 -6.78 -38.91 -38.69
C PRO A 187 -7.16 -40.39 -38.79
N SER A 188 -8.46 -40.67 -38.89
CA SER A 188 -8.95 -42.02 -39.21
C SER A 188 -8.47 -42.42 -40.61
N SER A 189 -7.71 -43.51 -40.64
CA SER A 189 -7.36 -44.30 -41.80
C SER A 189 -8.56 -44.59 -42.71
N ARG A 190 -8.47 -44.23 -43.99
CA ARG A 190 -9.27 -44.90 -45.03
C ARG A 190 -8.47 -44.98 -46.33
N ALA A 191 -8.16 -46.23 -46.66
CA ALA A 191 -7.44 -46.68 -47.83
C ALA A 191 -8.23 -46.45 -49.13
N SER A 192 -7.46 -46.23 -50.19
CA SER A 192 -7.56 -46.83 -51.53
C SER A 192 -8.93 -47.23 -52.09
N SER A 193 -9.42 -46.48 -53.08
CA SER A 193 -10.01 -47.04 -54.32
C SER A 193 -10.33 -45.94 -55.35
N SER A 194 -9.59 -45.98 -56.47
CA SER A 194 -10.03 -45.82 -57.86
C SER A 194 -11.14 -44.81 -58.27
N SER A 195 -10.70 -43.89 -59.13
CA SER A 195 -11.36 -43.39 -60.34
C SER A 195 -12.31 -42.18 -60.27
N PRO A 196 -12.36 -41.37 -61.34
CA PRO A 196 -12.63 -39.93 -61.26
C PRO A 196 -14.03 -39.56 -61.78
N SER A 197 -14.65 -38.55 -61.18
CA SER A 197 -15.29 -37.44 -61.89
C SER A 197 -16.08 -36.59 -60.90
N ARG A 198 -16.10 -35.29 -61.19
CA ARG A 198 -16.95 -34.24 -60.63
C ARG A 198 -16.47 -33.61 -59.32
N SER A 199 -15.53 -32.68 -59.49
CA SER A 199 -15.27 -31.56 -58.59
C SER A 199 -16.57 -30.81 -58.24
N PRO A 200 -16.99 -30.76 -56.97
CA PRO A 200 -17.72 -29.62 -56.46
C PRO A 200 -16.70 -28.59 -55.96
N SER A 201 -16.93 -27.35 -56.33
CA SER A 201 -16.14 -26.15 -56.09
C SER A 201 -15.60 -26.01 -54.66
N PRO A 202 -14.45 -25.31 -54.48
CA PRO A 202 -13.74 -25.23 -53.22
C PRO A 202 -14.59 -24.55 -52.12
N PRO A 203 -14.55 -25.06 -50.87
CA PRO A 203 -15.11 -24.35 -49.73
C PRO A 203 -14.30 -23.07 -49.48
N PRO A 204 -14.93 -22.01 -48.94
CA PRO A 204 -14.33 -20.69 -48.87
C PRO A 204 -13.11 -20.66 -47.94
N ASP A 205 -12.08 -19.94 -48.38
CA ASP A 205 -10.85 -19.65 -47.66
C ASP A 205 -11.18 -19.01 -46.31
N TYR A 206 -11.08 -19.79 -45.24
CA TYR A 206 -10.92 -19.22 -43.91
C TYR A 206 -9.43 -18.93 -43.77
N GLU A 207 -9.08 -17.65 -43.88
CA GLU A 207 -7.77 -17.12 -43.50
C GLU A 207 -7.44 -17.62 -42.08
N ASP A 208 -6.37 -18.42 -41.96
CA ASP A 208 -5.86 -18.91 -40.68
C ASP A 208 -5.59 -17.72 -39.74
N GLU A 209 -6.31 -17.65 -38.62
CA GLU A 209 -6.16 -16.59 -37.62
C GLU A 209 -4.69 -16.40 -37.20
N GLU A 210 -4.12 -15.21 -37.42
CA GLU A 210 -2.77 -14.89 -36.97
C GLU A 210 -2.63 -15.09 -35.45
N PRO A 211 -1.65 -15.89 -34.98
CA PRO A 211 -1.49 -16.13 -33.55
C PRO A 211 -1.11 -14.83 -32.83
N SER A 212 -1.81 -14.52 -31.73
CA SER A 212 -1.50 -13.39 -30.85
C SER A 212 0.00 -13.26 -30.53
N THR A 213 0.51 -12.05 -30.37
CA THR A 213 1.93 -11.75 -30.08
C THR A 213 2.52 -12.60 -28.94
N ALA A 214 1.74 -12.90 -27.89
CA ALA A 214 2.16 -13.76 -26.78
C ALA A 214 2.45 -15.21 -27.22
N LYS A 215 1.62 -15.79 -28.09
CA LYS A 215 1.81 -17.13 -28.65
C LYS A 215 3.08 -17.19 -29.50
N GLN A 216 3.31 -16.18 -30.34
CA GLN A 216 4.52 -16.10 -31.16
C GLN A 216 5.78 -16.05 -30.29
N ARG A 217 5.78 -15.22 -29.24
CA ARG A 217 6.88 -15.13 -28.26
C ARG A 217 7.11 -16.44 -27.52
N SER A 218 6.05 -17.12 -27.07
CA SER A 218 6.18 -18.42 -26.43
C SER A 218 6.80 -19.46 -27.35
N ILE A 219 6.40 -19.50 -28.63
CA ILE A 219 6.99 -20.42 -29.61
C ILE A 219 8.47 -20.10 -29.81
N ALA A 220 8.84 -18.82 -29.91
CA ALA A 220 10.23 -18.39 -30.04
C ALA A 220 11.06 -18.81 -28.81
N LEU A 221 10.58 -18.56 -27.59
CA LEU A 221 11.25 -18.94 -26.35
C LEU A 221 11.38 -20.46 -26.20
N SER A 222 10.34 -21.23 -26.54
CA SER A 222 10.44 -22.69 -26.56
C SER A 222 11.49 -23.19 -27.56
N ARG A 223 11.76 -22.48 -28.66
CA ARG A 223 12.86 -22.80 -29.57
C ARG A 223 14.21 -22.40 -28.97
N THR A 224 14.32 -21.23 -28.36
CA THR A 224 15.54 -20.74 -27.70
C THR A 224 15.98 -21.68 -26.58
N VAL A 225 15.05 -22.08 -25.71
CA VAL A 225 15.30 -23.00 -24.61
C VAL A 225 15.73 -24.38 -25.12
N LYS A 226 15.12 -24.88 -26.20
CA LYS A 226 15.54 -26.14 -26.83
C LYS A 226 16.93 -26.05 -27.46
N ALA A 227 17.29 -24.89 -28.01
CA ALA A 227 18.61 -24.66 -28.60
C ALA A 227 19.69 -24.46 -27.53
N ASN A 228 19.37 -23.74 -26.46
CA ASN A 228 20.25 -23.42 -25.33
C ASN A 228 19.57 -23.77 -24.00
N PRO A 229 19.58 -25.05 -23.57
CA PRO A 229 18.91 -25.46 -22.34
C PRO A 229 19.47 -24.83 -21.06
N SER A 230 20.70 -24.32 -21.09
CA SER A 230 21.37 -23.66 -19.96
C SER A 230 20.96 -22.20 -19.76
N ASP A 231 20.16 -21.61 -20.67
CA ASP A 231 19.71 -20.22 -20.57
C ASP A 231 18.56 -20.08 -19.56
N THR A 232 18.92 -19.70 -18.33
CA THR A 232 18.01 -19.55 -17.19
C THR A 232 17.05 -18.38 -17.36
N ALA A 233 17.46 -17.31 -18.05
CA ALA A 233 16.62 -16.16 -18.33
C ALA A 233 15.51 -16.52 -19.31
N ALA A 234 15.83 -17.27 -20.38
CA ALA A 234 14.84 -17.75 -21.34
C ALA A 234 13.82 -18.71 -20.71
N TRP A 235 14.25 -19.59 -19.79
CA TRP A 235 13.34 -20.44 -19.01
C TRP A 235 12.38 -19.63 -18.14
N LEU A 236 12.90 -18.66 -17.38
CA LEU A 236 12.07 -17.81 -16.51
C LEU A 236 11.07 -16.97 -17.33
N GLU A 237 11.48 -16.44 -18.49
CA GLU A 237 10.58 -15.72 -19.38
C GLU A 237 9.48 -16.63 -19.94
N LEU A 238 9.85 -17.85 -20.40
CA LEU A 238 8.90 -18.84 -20.91
C LEU A 238 7.85 -19.22 -19.84
N ILE A 239 8.28 -19.40 -18.60
CA ILE A 239 7.42 -19.70 -17.45
C ILE A 239 6.47 -18.53 -17.16
N SER A 240 6.99 -17.30 -17.15
CA SER A 240 6.18 -16.11 -16.89
C SER A 240 5.09 -15.89 -17.95
N ILE A 241 5.40 -16.16 -19.23
CA ILE A 241 4.46 -15.98 -20.34
C ILE A 241 3.30 -16.96 -20.30
N GLN A 242 3.43 -18.12 -19.62
CA GLN A 242 2.31 -19.06 -19.48
C GLN A 242 1.07 -18.40 -18.87
N GLU A 243 1.24 -17.39 -18.02
CA GLU A 243 0.11 -16.64 -17.46
C GLU A 243 -0.69 -15.87 -18.49
N ALA A 244 -0.02 -15.29 -19.49
CA ALA A 244 -0.63 -14.52 -20.57
C ALA A 244 -1.27 -15.42 -21.64
N LEU A 245 -0.76 -16.65 -21.78
CA LEU A 245 -1.31 -17.65 -22.71
C LEU A 245 -2.51 -18.40 -22.15
N PHE A 246 -2.59 -18.54 -20.82
CA PHE A 246 -3.65 -19.29 -20.19
C PHE A 246 -5.00 -18.62 -20.49
N PRO A 247 -6.02 -19.35 -20.98
CA PRO A 247 -7.32 -18.76 -21.33
C PRO A 247 -7.99 -18.12 -20.11
N SER A 248 -7.76 -16.83 -19.90
CA SER A 248 -8.54 -16.05 -18.95
C SER A 248 -9.85 -15.74 -19.67
N GLY A 249 -10.97 -16.27 -19.17
CA GLY A 249 -12.28 -16.05 -19.77
C GLY A 249 -12.47 -14.58 -20.13
N SER A 250 -12.87 -14.30 -21.37
CA SER A 250 -13.07 -12.94 -21.92
C SER A 250 -13.72 -12.02 -20.87
N GLY A 251 -12.99 -10.99 -20.42
CA GLY A 251 -13.51 -9.95 -19.53
C GLY A 251 -12.95 -9.86 -18.11
N GLY A 252 -11.64 -10.06 -17.88
CA GLY A 252 -11.02 -9.71 -16.59
C GLY A 252 -11.55 -10.48 -15.38
N ARG A 253 -12.21 -11.63 -15.61
CA ARG A 253 -12.68 -12.51 -14.54
C ARG A 253 -11.46 -13.06 -13.79
N ALA A 254 -11.50 -12.98 -12.45
CA ALA A 254 -10.52 -13.64 -11.60
C ALA A 254 -10.47 -15.16 -11.91
N ARG A 255 -9.25 -15.69 -12.05
CA ARG A 255 -9.03 -17.13 -12.30
C ARG A 255 -9.70 -17.95 -11.20
N THR A 256 -10.33 -19.04 -11.57
CA THR A 256 -10.82 -20.02 -10.59
C THR A 256 -9.64 -20.72 -9.91
N ALA A 257 -9.85 -21.26 -8.71
CA ALA A 257 -8.82 -22.01 -7.99
C ALA A 257 -8.28 -23.21 -8.82
N ASP A 258 -9.15 -23.87 -9.59
CA ASP A 258 -8.77 -24.98 -10.47
C ASP A 258 -7.92 -24.52 -11.66
N GLU A 259 -8.27 -23.38 -12.27
CA GLU A 259 -7.47 -22.76 -13.35
C GLU A 259 -6.09 -22.32 -12.85
N ALA A 260 -6.03 -21.71 -11.66
CA ALA A 260 -4.78 -21.32 -11.02
C ALA A 260 -3.89 -22.54 -10.72
N LYS A 261 -4.49 -23.64 -10.23
CA LYS A 261 -3.79 -24.90 -9.98
C LYS A 261 -3.27 -25.55 -11.27
N ALA A 262 -4.07 -25.55 -12.34
CA ALA A 262 -3.66 -26.10 -13.65
C ALA A 262 -2.50 -25.30 -14.26
N LEU A 263 -2.53 -23.97 -14.14
CA LEU A 263 -1.43 -23.11 -14.56
C LEU A 263 -0.17 -23.35 -13.74
N ALA A 264 -0.29 -23.47 -12.42
CA ALA A 264 0.85 -23.76 -11.54
C ALA A 264 1.47 -25.13 -11.86
N GLN A 265 0.66 -26.15 -12.15
CA GLN A 265 1.15 -27.46 -12.60
C GLN A 265 1.96 -27.37 -13.91
N LEU A 266 1.51 -26.57 -14.87
CA LEU A 266 2.24 -26.34 -16.12
C LEU A 266 3.59 -25.66 -15.86
N LYS A 267 3.61 -24.64 -15.00
CA LYS A 267 4.84 -23.94 -14.62
C LYS A 267 5.82 -24.86 -13.87
N LEU A 268 5.32 -25.69 -12.97
CA LEU A 268 6.13 -26.67 -12.25
C LEU A 268 6.84 -27.64 -13.18
N ALA A 269 6.15 -28.17 -14.19
CA ALA A 269 6.77 -29.05 -15.18
C ALA A 269 7.92 -28.35 -15.93
N LEU A 270 7.78 -27.06 -16.24
CA LEU A 270 8.83 -26.26 -16.87
C LEU A 270 10.02 -26.01 -15.92
N TYR A 271 9.78 -25.78 -14.63
CA TYR A 271 10.86 -25.69 -13.63
C TYR A 271 11.63 -27.02 -13.51
N GLU A 272 10.92 -28.14 -13.43
CA GLU A 272 11.51 -29.47 -13.34
C GLU A 272 12.34 -29.82 -14.58
N GLU A 273 11.91 -29.38 -15.77
CA GLU A 273 12.68 -29.53 -17.02
C GLU A 273 13.92 -28.61 -17.07
N ALA A 274 13.84 -27.41 -16.49
CA ALA A 274 14.95 -26.45 -16.47
C ALA A 274 16.08 -26.83 -15.50
N LEU A 275 15.74 -27.36 -14.31
CA LEU A 275 16.69 -27.58 -13.21
C LEU A 275 17.93 -28.44 -13.54
N PRO A 276 17.84 -29.53 -14.35
CA PRO A 276 18.99 -30.34 -14.72
C PRO A 276 20.02 -29.64 -15.62
N HIS A 277 19.62 -28.57 -16.31
CA HIS A 277 20.45 -27.90 -17.32
C HIS A 277 21.25 -26.71 -16.79
N VAL A 278 21.03 -26.31 -15.54
CA VAL A 278 21.64 -25.12 -14.94
C VAL A 278 22.96 -25.44 -14.26
N GLY A 279 24.04 -24.75 -14.66
CA GLY A 279 25.36 -24.89 -14.05
C GLY A 279 25.67 -23.86 -12.94
N SER A 280 24.99 -22.72 -12.92
CA SER A 280 25.23 -21.65 -11.93
C SER A 280 24.41 -21.88 -10.66
N ALA A 281 25.05 -21.81 -9.49
CA ALA A 281 24.37 -21.94 -8.19
C ALA A 281 23.31 -20.85 -7.97
N ALA A 282 23.58 -19.61 -8.40
CA ALA A 282 22.63 -18.49 -8.24
C ALA A 282 21.38 -18.67 -9.11
N ASP A 283 21.53 -19.16 -10.34
CA ASP A 283 20.39 -19.43 -11.21
C ASP A 283 19.61 -20.65 -10.78
N ARG A 284 20.30 -21.67 -10.24
CA ARG A 284 19.66 -22.82 -9.63
C ARG A 284 18.81 -22.40 -8.42
N GLU A 285 19.33 -21.52 -7.56
CA GLU A 285 18.58 -20.92 -6.45
C GLU A 285 17.31 -20.21 -6.95
N ARG A 286 17.42 -19.38 -7.99
CA ARG A 286 16.28 -18.66 -8.59
C ARG A 286 15.19 -19.60 -9.12
N LEU A 287 15.58 -20.66 -9.82
CA LEU A 287 14.63 -21.67 -10.31
C LEU A 287 13.98 -22.45 -9.18
N LEU A 288 14.75 -22.85 -8.15
CA LEU A 288 14.24 -23.56 -6.98
C LEU A 288 13.22 -22.72 -6.21
N ILE A 289 13.49 -21.43 -5.99
CA ILE A 289 12.54 -20.51 -5.34
C ILE A 289 11.24 -20.42 -6.16
N GLY A 290 11.34 -20.22 -7.48
CA GLY A 290 10.18 -20.19 -8.36
C GLY A 290 9.37 -21.48 -8.34
N MET A 291 10.06 -22.64 -8.34
CA MET A 291 9.44 -23.95 -8.21
C MET A 291 8.73 -24.11 -6.88
N MET A 292 9.31 -23.65 -5.76
CA MET A 292 8.66 -23.74 -4.44
C MET A 292 7.40 -22.87 -4.37
N LYS A 293 7.42 -21.67 -4.96
CA LYS A 293 6.26 -20.76 -5.00
C LYS A 293 5.09 -21.34 -5.79
N GLU A 294 5.33 -21.83 -7.01
CA GLU A 294 4.28 -22.49 -7.79
C GLU A 294 3.88 -23.84 -7.18
N GLY A 295 4.84 -24.53 -6.55
CA GLY A 295 4.64 -25.75 -5.78
C GLY A 295 3.65 -25.59 -4.64
N ALA A 296 3.71 -24.45 -3.93
CA ALA A 296 2.80 -24.13 -2.84
C ALA A 296 1.33 -23.98 -3.27
N ARG A 297 1.06 -23.78 -4.57
CA ARG A 297 -0.30 -23.73 -5.13
C ARG A 297 -0.84 -25.11 -5.51
N VAL A 298 0.04 -26.11 -5.68
CA VAL A 298 -0.32 -27.43 -6.18
C VAL A 298 -0.23 -28.51 -5.11
N TRP A 299 0.85 -28.49 -4.34
CA TRP A 299 1.16 -29.49 -3.33
C TRP A 299 0.39 -29.23 -2.03
N ASP A 300 0.16 -30.31 -1.29
CA ASP A 300 -0.28 -30.15 0.10
C ASP A 300 0.89 -29.64 0.97
N ALA A 301 0.53 -29.10 2.12
CA ALA A 301 1.43 -28.65 3.16
C ALA A 301 2.59 -29.63 3.45
N LYS A 302 2.27 -30.92 3.57
CA LYS A 302 3.24 -31.95 3.99
C LYS A 302 4.23 -32.29 2.88
N ALA A 303 3.79 -32.30 1.63
CA ALA A 303 4.64 -32.48 0.45
C ALA A 303 5.54 -31.25 0.23
N LEU A 304 4.99 -30.04 0.35
CA LEU A 304 5.77 -28.80 0.26
C LEU A 304 6.86 -28.75 1.34
N GLY A 305 6.52 -29.03 2.60
CA GLY A 305 7.49 -29.05 3.69
C GLY A 305 8.62 -30.06 3.48
N ARG A 306 8.31 -31.28 3.03
CA ARG A 306 9.32 -32.29 2.68
C ARG A 306 10.22 -31.83 1.53
N LYS A 307 9.65 -31.20 0.50
CA LYS A 307 10.43 -30.73 -0.64
C LYS A 307 11.34 -29.55 -0.28
N LEU A 308 10.83 -28.61 0.52
CA LEU A 308 11.63 -27.52 1.08
C LEU A 308 12.79 -28.04 1.93
N GLU A 309 12.55 -29.06 2.74
CA GLU A 309 13.59 -29.69 3.55
C GLU A 309 14.67 -30.36 2.68
N GLU A 310 14.27 -31.12 1.65
CA GLU A 310 15.18 -31.75 0.69
C GLU A 310 16.04 -30.71 -0.04
N VAL A 311 15.40 -29.66 -0.58
CA VAL A 311 16.07 -28.61 -1.34
C VAL A 311 17.01 -27.78 -0.45
N THR A 312 16.60 -27.44 0.76
CA THR A 312 17.45 -26.68 1.70
C THR A 312 18.64 -27.52 2.19
N LYS A 313 18.49 -28.84 2.32
CA LYS A 313 19.61 -29.74 2.64
C LYS A 313 20.60 -29.89 1.49
N ALA A 314 20.10 -29.99 0.26
CA ALA A 314 20.95 -30.07 -0.94
C ALA A 314 21.74 -28.76 -1.16
N GLU A 315 21.10 -27.62 -0.96
CA GLU A 315 21.67 -26.28 -1.17
C GLU A 315 21.90 -25.55 0.16
N ALA A 316 22.63 -26.18 1.09
CA ALA A 316 22.81 -25.69 2.47
C ALA A 316 23.40 -24.27 2.58
N GLY A 317 24.09 -23.79 1.54
CA GLY A 317 24.64 -22.43 1.46
C GLY A 317 23.64 -21.34 1.06
N SER A 318 22.44 -21.69 0.57
CA SER A 318 21.44 -20.73 0.12
C SER A 318 20.69 -20.11 1.30
N PHE A 319 20.93 -18.82 1.53
CA PHE A 319 20.15 -18.05 2.51
C PHE A 319 18.70 -17.83 2.05
N ALA A 320 18.47 -17.65 0.74
CA ALA A 320 17.14 -17.39 0.21
C ALA A 320 16.23 -18.62 0.36
N LEU A 321 16.72 -19.83 0.07
CA LEU A 321 15.95 -21.07 0.30
C LEU A 321 15.68 -21.31 1.78
N TRP A 322 16.68 -21.06 2.65
CA TRP A 322 16.47 -21.13 4.10
C TRP A 322 15.39 -20.13 4.57
N LYS A 323 15.39 -18.91 4.02
CA LYS A 323 14.39 -17.87 4.32
C LYS A 323 12.98 -18.29 3.88
N GLU A 324 12.83 -18.86 2.67
CA GLU A 324 11.54 -19.39 2.20
C GLU A 324 11.05 -20.53 3.10
N LYS A 325 11.95 -21.44 3.51
CA LYS A 325 11.64 -22.50 4.46
C LYS A 325 11.18 -21.95 5.82
N LEU A 326 11.88 -20.96 6.38
CA LEU A 326 11.49 -20.30 7.62
C LEU A 326 10.08 -19.70 7.50
N GLY A 327 9.79 -19.00 6.39
CA GLY A 327 8.46 -18.44 6.13
C GLY A 327 7.37 -19.51 6.08
N PHE A 328 7.65 -20.65 5.46
CA PHE A 328 6.73 -21.80 5.44
C PHE A 328 6.48 -22.38 6.84
N GLU A 329 7.54 -22.60 7.63
CA GLU A 329 7.43 -23.16 8.99
C GLU A 329 6.70 -22.21 9.95
N MET A 330 6.89 -20.89 9.79
CA MET A 330 6.16 -19.88 10.55
C MET A 330 4.68 -19.82 10.19
N THR A 331 4.33 -19.92 8.90
CA THR A 331 2.93 -19.81 8.42
C THR A 331 2.10 -21.08 8.63
N GLY A 332 2.71 -22.23 8.96
CA GLY A 332 2.04 -23.34 9.63
C GLY A 332 0.95 -24.08 8.83
N SER A 333 1.04 -24.10 7.49
CA SER A 333 0.17 -24.96 6.68
C SER A 333 0.45 -26.42 7.06
N GLY A 334 -0.42 -27.07 7.83
CA GLY A 334 -0.26 -28.47 8.26
C GLY A 334 -0.62 -28.82 9.72
N GLY A 335 -0.93 -27.85 10.58
CA GLY A 335 -1.53 -28.11 11.91
C GLY A 335 -0.82 -27.45 13.09
N LEU A 336 -0.87 -26.11 13.11
CA LEU A 336 -0.32 -25.18 14.11
C LEU A 336 1.21 -25.02 14.03
N GLY A 337 1.69 -23.98 13.36
CA GLY A 337 3.13 -23.64 13.10
C GLY A 337 4.08 -23.64 14.31
N LEU A 338 5.33 -23.19 14.16
CA LEU A 338 6.30 -23.27 15.25
C LEU A 338 5.77 -22.61 16.55
N THR A 339 6.06 -23.22 17.71
CA THR A 339 5.94 -22.54 19.00
C THR A 339 6.91 -21.37 19.07
N VAL A 340 6.69 -20.44 20.02
CA VAL A 340 7.59 -19.28 20.18
C VAL A 340 9.04 -19.72 20.38
N GLU A 341 9.28 -20.71 21.25
CA GLU A 341 10.62 -21.22 21.53
C GLU A 341 11.26 -21.92 20.34
N GLU A 342 10.52 -22.72 19.58
CA GLU A 342 11.06 -23.37 18.37
C GLU A 342 11.42 -22.35 17.28
N GLY A 343 10.56 -21.34 17.07
CA GLY A 343 10.79 -20.27 16.12
C GLY A 343 11.99 -19.42 16.50
N ARG A 344 12.08 -19.04 17.78
CA ARG A 344 13.22 -18.34 18.39
C ARG A 344 14.51 -19.14 18.19
N GLY A 345 14.57 -20.38 18.65
CA GLY A 345 15.76 -21.21 18.60
C GLY A 345 16.22 -21.57 17.18
N LEU A 346 15.30 -21.60 16.19
CA LEU A 346 15.68 -21.76 14.78
C LEU A 346 16.40 -20.53 14.22
N MET A 347 15.91 -19.33 14.52
CA MET A 347 16.51 -18.08 14.07
C MET A 347 17.83 -17.79 14.79
N GLU A 348 17.91 -18.04 16.11
CA GLU A 348 19.15 -17.87 16.89
C GLU A 348 20.29 -18.73 16.35
N ARG A 349 20.05 -20.03 16.10
CA ARG A 349 21.07 -20.92 15.52
C ARG A 349 21.59 -20.39 14.19
N LYS A 350 20.69 -19.95 13.29
CA LYS A 350 21.10 -19.40 12.00
C LYS A 350 21.83 -18.07 12.14
N LEU A 351 21.46 -17.24 13.12
CA LEU A 351 22.12 -15.98 13.41
C LEU A 351 23.57 -16.21 13.84
N LYS A 352 23.82 -17.15 14.76
CA LYS A 352 25.17 -17.54 15.19
C LYS A 352 25.99 -18.18 14.08
N ASP A 353 25.36 -18.96 13.20
CA ASP A 353 26.04 -19.52 12.02
C ASP A 353 26.51 -18.43 11.05
N LEU A 354 25.65 -17.45 10.76
CA LEU A 354 26.00 -16.33 9.88
C LEU A 354 27.03 -15.38 10.52
N GLU A 355 26.93 -15.15 11.84
CA GLU A 355 27.91 -14.38 12.60
C GLU A 355 29.29 -15.03 12.53
N ARG A 356 29.37 -16.36 12.70
CA ARG A 356 30.62 -17.11 12.56
C ARG A 356 31.20 -16.99 11.15
N GLU A 357 30.38 -17.16 10.13
CA GLU A 357 30.81 -17.01 8.73
C GLU A 357 31.31 -15.59 8.44
N LEU A 358 30.60 -14.56 8.93
CA LEU A 358 31.00 -13.16 8.79
C LEU A 358 32.36 -12.88 9.45
N ARG A 359 32.61 -13.47 10.63
CA ARG A 359 33.91 -13.37 11.32
C ARG A 359 35.02 -14.03 10.53
N GLU A 360 34.80 -15.21 9.98
CA GLU A 360 35.79 -15.92 9.16
C GLU A 360 36.14 -15.12 7.89
N VAL A 361 35.14 -14.53 7.23
CA VAL A 361 35.35 -13.69 6.03
C VAL A 361 36.10 -12.40 6.39
N ALA A 362 35.71 -11.74 7.49
CA ALA A 362 36.39 -10.54 7.96
C ALA A 362 37.86 -10.80 8.33
N ALA A 363 38.16 -11.95 8.92
CA ALA A 363 39.51 -12.34 9.30
C ALA A 363 40.41 -12.66 8.09
N ARG A 364 39.85 -13.21 7.00
CA ARG A 364 40.59 -13.48 5.75
C ARG A 364 40.93 -12.19 5.00
N GLY A 365 40.04 -11.19 5.07
CA GLY A 365 40.16 -9.94 4.30
C GLY A 365 39.99 -10.13 2.79
N GLY A 366 39.88 -9.02 2.06
CA GLY A 366 39.80 -9.01 0.58
C GLY A 366 38.46 -9.45 -0.04
N GLU A 367 37.51 -9.96 0.75
CA GLU A 367 36.17 -10.37 0.30
C GLU A 367 35.09 -9.35 0.71
N GLU A 368 35.25 -8.08 0.32
CA GLU A 368 34.35 -6.98 0.72
C GLU A 368 32.89 -7.21 0.31
N ASP A 369 32.63 -7.63 -0.93
CA ASP A 369 31.28 -7.92 -1.44
C ASP A 369 30.58 -9.01 -0.61
N LYS A 370 31.34 -10.03 -0.19
CA LYS A 370 30.80 -11.12 0.63
C LYS A 370 30.56 -10.66 2.06
N ALA A 371 31.46 -9.86 2.63
CA ALA A 371 31.28 -9.26 3.95
C ALA A 371 30.04 -8.35 3.98
N GLU A 372 29.82 -7.55 2.93
CA GLU A 372 28.61 -6.74 2.78
C GLU A 372 27.34 -7.59 2.71
N LEU A 373 27.34 -8.64 1.89
CA LEU A 373 26.23 -9.56 1.75
C LEU A 373 25.89 -10.27 3.08
N LEU A 374 26.90 -10.78 3.79
CA LEU A 374 26.73 -11.45 5.08
C LEU A 374 26.27 -10.49 6.17
N SER A 375 26.85 -9.29 6.23
CA SER A 375 26.40 -8.23 7.13
C SER A 375 24.91 -7.92 6.94
N GLY A 376 24.46 -7.79 5.68
CA GLY A 376 23.05 -7.62 5.35
C GLY A 376 22.17 -8.77 5.84
N ARG A 377 22.60 -10.02 5.64
CA ARG A 377 21.84 -11.20 6.09
C ARG A 377 21.72 -11.28 7.61
N VAL A 378 22.80 -11.00 8.33
CA VAL A 378 22.85 -10.99 9.80
C VAL A 378 21.89 -9.94 10.36
N VAL A 379 21.98 -8.69 9.86
CA VAL A 379 21.11 -7.59 10.33
C VAL A 379 19.64 -7.85 9.99
N TYR A 380 19.34 -8.35 8.79
CA TYR A 380 17.98 -8.75 8.42
C TYR A 380 17.43 -9.85 9.34
N LEU A 381 18.25 -10.85 9.69
CA LEU A 381 17.81 -11.92 10.58
C LEU A 381 17.58 -11.43 12.02
N LEU A 382 18.41 -10.51 12.51
CA LEU A 382 18.18 -9.83 13.79
C LEU A 382 16.85 -9.04 13.77
N LEU A 383 16.58 -8.29 12.70
CA LEU A 383 15.29 -7.60 12.53
C LEU A 383 14.12 -8.59 12.51
N ARG A 384 14.29 -9.72 11.81
CA ARG A 384 13.27 -10.76 11.72
C ARG A 384 12.95 -11.38 13.08
N LEU A 385 13.98 -11.72 13.84
CA LEU A 385 13.87 -12.29 15.18
C LEU A 385 13.21 -11.30 16.15
N THR A 386 13.66 -10.05 16.18
CA THR A 386 13.09 -9.02 17.07
C THR A 386 11.65 -8.65 16.69
N CYS A 387 11.31 -8.61 15.40
CA CYS A 387 9.91 -8.48 14.97
C CYS A 387 9.06 -9.67 15.43
N PHE A 388 9.58 -10.89 15.34
CA PHE A 388 8.88 -12.08 15.82
C PHE A 388 8.63 -12.02 17.33
N LEU A 389 9.64 -11.68 18.14
CA LEU A 389 9.51 -11.53 19.60
C LEU A 389 8.48 -10.45 19.97
N ARG A 390 8.53 -9.29 19.29
CA ARG A 390 7.52 -8.24 19.44
C ARG A 390 6.12 -8.74 19.11
N ASP A 391 5.97 -9.43 17.98
CA ASP A 391 4.67 -9.88 17.50
C ASP A 391 4.07 -10.98 18.40
N THR A 392 4.90 -11.83 19.02
CA THR A 392 4.46 -12.83 20.01
C THR A 392 4.20 -12.24 21.40
N GLY A 393 4.55 -10.97 21.60
CA GLY A 393 4.23 -10.15 22.77
C GLY A 393 5.38 -9.94 23.75
N PHE A 394 6.57 -10.47 23.49
CA PHE A 394 7.81 -10.23 24.26
C PHE A 394 8.48 -8.95 23.77
N VAL A 395 7.80 -7.82 23.94
CA VAL A 395 8.22 -6.52 23.42
C VAL A 395 9.42 -5.99 24.21
N GLU A 396 9.39 -6.14 25.53
CA GLU A 396 10.46 -5.85 26.47
C GLU A 396 11.79 -6.49 26.06
N LEU A 397 11.74 -7.78 25.67
CA LEU A 397 12.90 -8.56 25.23
C LEU A 397 13.39 -8.10 23.86
N ALA A 398 12.47 -7.82 22.93
CA ALA A 398 12.81 -7.31 21.61
C ALA A 398 13.47 -5.93 21.67
N VAL A 399 12.96 -5.04 22.52
CA VAL A 399 13.53 -3.71 22.78
C VAL A 399 14.90 -3.82 23.44
N ALA A 400 15.02 -4.68 24.45
CA ALA A 400 16.30 -4.96 25.11
C ALA A 400 17.37 -5.45 24.12
N ALA A 401 17.01 -6.36 23.21
CA ALA A 401 17.91 -6.84 22.16
C ALA A 401 18.38 -5.69 21.25
N TRP A 402 17.50 -4.76 20.87
CA TRP A 402 17.87 -3.58 20.09
C TRP A 402 18.75 -2.60 20.87
N GLN A 403 18.42 -2.30 22.12
CA GLN A 403 19.28 -1.49 22.99
C GLN A 403 20.69 -2.10 23.03
N ALA A 404 20.79 -3.40 23.29
CA ALA A 404 22.07 -4.06 23.41
C ALA A 404 22.89 -4.07 22.11
N VAL A 405 22.29 -4.44 20.98
CA VAL A 405 23.00 -4.48 19.69
C VAL A 405 23.45 -3.08 19.26
N LEU A 406 22.63 -2.05 19.48
CA LEU A 406 23.01 -0.67 19.17
C LEU A 406 24.14 -0.18 20.08
N GLU A 407 24.09 -0.45 21.38
CA GLU A 407 25.19 -0.13 22.32
C GLU A 407 26.49 -0.81 21.89
N MET A 408 26.45 -2.11 21.60
CA MET A 408 27.64 -2.87 21.16
C MET A 408 28.20 -2.39 19.81
N SER A 409 27.35 -1.87 18.91
CA SER A 409 27.76 -1.46 17.56
C SER A 409 28.24 0.00 17.49
N PHE A 410 27.63 0.88 18.28
CA PHE A 410 27.87 2.33 18.21
C PHE A 410 28.64 2.89 19.42
N CYS A 411 28.40 2.33 20.61
CA CYS A 411 28.99 2.75 21.88
C CYS A 411 30.05 1.76 22.39
N ARG A 412 30.72 1.02 21.52
CA ARG A 412 31.81 0.10 21.90
C ARG A 412 33.00 0.87 22.53
N PRO A 413 33.50 0.46 23.70
CA PRO A 413 34.76 0.96 24.27
C PRO A 413 35.96 0.64 23.38
N VAL A 414 36.97 1.51 23.37
CA VAL A 414 38.24 1.25 22.64
C VAL A 414 39.00 0.08 23.27
N THR A 415 38.85 -0.11 24.59
CA THR A 415 39.46 -1.19 25.38
C THR A 415 38.90 -2.58 25.06
N ALA A 416 37.71 -2.66 24.44
CA ALA A 416 37.05 -3.94 24.16
C ALA A 416 37.87 -4.84 23.21
N GLY A 417 38.93 -4.33 22.56
CA GLY A 417 39.84 -5.12 21.73
C GLY A 417 39.10 -5.95 20.67
N ASP A 418 39.73 -7.02 20.17
CA ASP A 418 39.04 -8.04 19.37
C ASP A 418 38.76 -9.33 20.20
N ASP A 419 39.06 -9.31 21.51
CA ASP A 419 38.73 -10.39 22.43
C ASP A 419 37.24 -10.34 22.78
N ILE A 420 36.49 -11.22 22.13
CA ILE A 420 35.03 -11.25 22.20
C ILE A 420 34.56 -11.66 23.59
N ASP A 421 35.21 -12.64 24.21
CA ASP A 421 34.76 -13.20 25.49
C ASP A 421 34.92 -12.15 26.59
N LEU A 422 36.08 -11.49 26.65
CA LEU A 422 36.32 -10.40 27.58
C LEU A 422 35.39 -9.20 27.34
N ALA A 423 35.13 -8.88 26.07
CA ALA A 423 34.21 -7.80 25.72
C ALA A 423 32.77 -8.12 26.13
N LEU A 424 32.33 -9.37 26.00
CA LEU A 424 31.00 -9.81 26.43
C LEU A 424 30.87 -9.84 27.95
N GLU A 425 31.92 -10.19 28.70
CA GLU A 425 31.94 -10.07 30.16
C GLU A 425 31.81 -8.60 30.60
N SER A 426 32.61 -7.71 30.02
CA SER A 426 32.52 -6.27 30.31
C SER A 426 31.16 -5.67 29.91
N PHE A 427 30.56 -6.16 28.83
CA PHE A 427 29.21 -5.74 28.43
C PHE A 427 28.13 -6.29 29.36
N ALA A 428 28.31 -7.50 29.90
CA ALA A 428 27.41 -8.08 30.89
C ALA A 428 27.39 -7.22 32.17
N ASP A 429 28.57 -6.79 32.66
CA ASP A 429 28.66 -5.89 33.82
C ASP A 429 27.91 -4.57 33.59
N PHE A 430 28.05 -3.98 32.39
CA PHE A 430 27.28 -2.81 31.99
C PHE A 430 25.77 -3.07 32.01
N TRP A 431 25.33 -4.19 31.45
CA TRP A 431 23.91 -4.52 31.37
C TRP A 431 23.27 -4.75 32.74
N GLU A 432 23.98 -5.49 33.60
CA GLU A 432 23.56 -5.89 34.95
C GLU A 432 23.66 -4.73 35.97
N SER A 433 24.42 -3.69 35.67
CA SER A 433 24.44 -2.46 36.48
C SER A 433 23.14 -1.65 36.40
N GLU A 434 22.23 -2.01 35.48
CA GLU A 434 20.93 -1.35 35.24
C GLU A 434 21.00 0.17 34.95
N VAL A 435 22.17 0.68 34.54
CA VAL A 435 22.34 2.08 34.10
C VAL A 435 21.45 2.42 32.91
N ALA A 436 21.23 3.72 32.66
CA ALA A 436 20.42 4.18 31.53
C ALA A 436 20.99 3.71 30.19
N ARG A 437 20.17 2.97 29.43
CA ARG A 437 20.55 2.34 28.15
C ARG A 437 20.14 3.20 26.96
N MET A 438 20.69 2.95 25.77
CA MET A 438 20.38 3.71 24.57
C MET A 438 18.88 3.99 24.39
N GLY A 439 18.57 5.28 24.24
CA GLY A 439 17.22 5.80 24.05
C GLY A 439 16.50 6.19 25.32
N GLU A 440 16.98 5.78 26.49
CA GLU A 440 16.45 6.24 27.77
C GLU A 440 16.95 7.64 28.11
N GLU A 441 16.28 8.27 29.08
CA GLU A 441 16.69 9.56 29.61
C GLU A 441 18.08 9.45 30.26
N ASP A 442 18.93 10.45 30.01
CA ASP A 442 20.30 10.54 30.51
C ASP A 442 21.24 9.36 30.18
N ALA A 443 20.87 8.54 29.19
CA ALA A 443 21.71 7.44 28.71
C ALA A 443 23.04 7.93 28.10
N LYS A 444 24.15 7.45 28.66
CA LYS A 444 25.52 7.78 28.22
C LYS A 444 26.17 6.70 27.36
N GLY A 445 25.69 5.46 27.49
CA GLY A 445 26.12 4.30 26.71
C GLY A 445 27.34 3.58 27.25
N TRP A 446 27.59 2.39 26.70
CA TRP A 446 28.57 1.45 27.25
C TRP A 446 30.01 1.98 27.29
N ARG A 447 30.46 2.70 26.26
CA ARG A 447 31.79 3.32 26.22
C ARG A 447 32.05 4.20 27.44
N GLN A 448 31.09 5.04 27.79
CA GLN A 448 31.25 5.99 28.88
C GLN A 448 31.19 5.28 30.24
N PHE A 449 30.37 4.24 30.37
CA PHE A 449 30.31 3.42 31.58
C PHE A 449 31.67 2.80 31.97
N VAL A 450 32.43 2.32 30.98
CA VAL A 450 33.79 1.76 31.22
C VAL A 450 34.78 2.84 31.67
N GLU A 451 34.59 4.10 31.24
CA GLU A 451 35.43 5.22 31.63
C GLU A 451 35.03 5.81 33.00
N ALA A 452 33.73 5.85 33.29
CA ALA A 452 33.15 6.33 34.53
C ALA A 452 31.85 5.56 34.83
N MET A 453 31.82 4.86 35.96
CA MET A 453 30.61 4.17 36.42
C MET A 453 29.51 5.20 36.70
N ASP A 454 28.32 4.93 36.17
CA ASP A 454 27.13 5.76 36.37
C ASP A 454 26.18 5.09 37.35
N ASP A 455 25.39 5.90 38.05
CA ASP A 455 24.33 5.41 38.93
C ASP A 455 23.09 4.98 38.11
N PRO A 456 22.39 3.92 38.53
CA PRO A 456 21.14 3.52 37.91
C PRO A 456 20.07 4.61 38.13
N PRO A 457 19.18 4.85 37.15
CA PRO A 457 18.05 5.76 37.29
C PRO A 457 17.13 5.43 38.47
N GLU A 458 16.39 6.44 38.93
CA GLU A 458 15.39 6.26 39.97
C GLU A 458 14.30 5.25 39.56
N ALA A 459 13.89 4.43 40.52
CA ALA A 459 12.85 3.42 40.32
C ALA A 459 11.51 4.06 39.92
N LYS A 460 10.87 3.50 38.89
CA LYS A 460 9.58 4.00 38.39
C LYS A 460 8.44 3.50 39.28
N THR A 461 7.61 4.43 39.73
CA THR A 461 6.36 4.13 40.47
C THR A 461 5.18 3.95 39.51
N GLU A 462 4.33 2.95 39.75
CA GLU A 462 3.13 2.69 38.96
C GLU A 462 1.86 3.26 39.61
N SER A 463 0.98 3.84 38.78
CA SER A 463 -0.41 4.08 39.19
C SER A 463 -1.23 2.77 39.13
N PRO A 464 -2.10 2.51 40.11
CA PRO A 464 -3.03 1.39 40.06
C PRO A 464 -3.90 1.54 38.80
N GLY A 465 -3.91 0.52 37.95
CA GLY A 465 -4.69 0.54 36.72
C GLY A 465 -6.18 0.47 37.04
N ASP A 466 -6.95 1.48 36.61
CA ASP A 466 -8.42 1.42 36.70
C ASP A 466 -8.96 0.33 35.78
N LEU A 467 -9.90 -0.46 36.30
CA LEU A 467 -10.63 -1.42 35.47
C LEU A 467 -11.50 -0.66 34.46
N PRO A 468 -11.42 -0.98 33.16
CA PRO A 468 -12.27 -0.34 32.18
C PRO A 468 -13.75 -0.66 32.44
N PRO A 469 -14.67 0.30 32.24
CA PRO A 469 -16.11 0.11 32.42
C PRO A 469 -16.69 -0.72 31.27
N ALA A 470 -16.33 -2.00 31.18
CA ALA A 470 -16.84 -2.95 30.21
C ALA A 470 -17.85 -3.90 30.87
N ARG A 471 -19.03 -4.05 30.25
CA ARG A 471 -20.07 -5.00 30.70
C ARG A 471 -19.72 -6.47 30.41
N ASP A 472 -18.85 -6.69 29.43
CA ASP A 472 -18.43 -8.02 29.00
C ASP A 472 -17.07 -8.36 29.64
N PRO A 473 -16.96 -9.46 30.39
CA PRO A 473 -15.72 -9.85 31.04
C PRO A 473 -14.57 -10.13 30.06
N PHE A 474 -14.85 -10.64 28.85
CA PHE A 474 -13.81 -10.92 27.85
C PHE A 474 -13.25 -9.62 27.26
N LYS A 475 -14.14 -8.65 27.00
CA LYS A 475 -13.72 -7.33 26.54
C LYS A 475 -12.97 -6.55 27.63
N ALA A 476 -13.40 -6.71 28.89
CA ALA A 476 -12.71 -6.15 30.05
C ALA A 476 -11.30 -6.73 30.17
N TRP A 477 -11.17 -8.06 30.10
CA TRP A 477 -9.87 -8.75 30.11
C TRP A 477 -8.97 -8.24 28.99
N ALA A 478 -9.48 -8.17 27.75
CA ALA A 478 -8.70 -7.72 26.60
C ALA A 478 -8.14 -6.30 26.77
N ALA A 479 -8.93 -5.40 27.37
CA ALA A 479 -8.50 -4.05 27.66
C ALA A 479 -7.41 -3.99 28.75
N VAL A 480 -7.53 -4.81 29.80
CA VAL A 480 -6.49 -4.92 30.85
C VAL A 480 -5.22 -5.57 30.29
N GLU A 481 -5.34 -6.62 29.49
CA GLU A 481 -4.21 -7.28 28.81
C GLU A 481 -3.47 -6.31 27.87
N GLN A 482 -4.21 -5.47 27.14
CA GLN A 482 -3.64 -4.42 26.30
C GLN A 482 -2.94 -3.34 27.13
N GLN A 483 -3.51 -2.96 28.28
CA GLN A 483 -2.89 -2.01 29.20
C GLN A 483 -1.58 -2.56 29.79
N ARG A 484 -1.55 -3.83 30.23
CA ARG A 484 -0.34 -4.50 30.71
C ARG A 484 0.71 -4.62 29.61
N THR A 485 0.31 -5.00 28.40
CA THR A 485 1.21 -5.04 27.23
C THR A 485 1.83 -3.66 26.95
N ARG A 486 1.07 -2.56 27.08
CA ARG A 486 1.62 -1.20 26.92
C ARG A 486 2.65 -0.85 28.00
N LYS A 487 2.42 -1.28 29.25
CA LYS A 487 3.37 -1.09 30.35
C LYS A 487 4.65 -1.94 30.18
N ALA A 488 4.55 -3.08 29.52
CA ALA A 488 5.66 -3.98 29.20
C ALA A 488 6.37 -3.66 27.86
N GLN A 489 6.16 -2.47 27.28
CA GLN A 489 6.84 -2.10 26.02
C GLN A 489 8.34 -1.85 26.19
N MET A 490 8.80 -1.58 27.41
CA MET A 490 10.20 -1.34 27.75
C MET A 490 10.67 -2.36 28.80
N PRO A 491 11.94 -2.77 28.76
CA PRO A 491 12.52 -3.55 29.86
C PRO A 491 12.46 -2.73 31.16
N ALA A 492 12.01 -3.38 32.23
CA ALA A 492 11.98 -2.82 33.57
C ALA A 492 13.31 -3.08 34.30
N ARG A 493 13.58 -2.28 35.32
CA ARG A 493 14.65 -2.53 36.29
C ARG A 493 14.14 -3.35 37.46
N THR A 494 15.04 -4.04 38.17
CA THR A 494 14.69 -4.89 39.31
C THR A 494 13.92 -4.13 40.39
N LEU A 495 14.26 -2.86 40.63
CA LEU A 495 13.62 -2.02 41.65
C LEU A 495 12.34 -1.30 41.19
N ASP A 496 11.95 -1.41 39.92
CA ASP A 496 10.72 -0.79 39.42
C ASP A 496 9.48 -1.46 40.04
N GLN A 497 8.42 -0.68 40.26
CA GLN A 497 7.20 -1.20 40.85
C GLN A 497 6.45 -2.15 39.89
N GLY A 498 5.96 -3.28 40.39
CA GLY A 498 5.17 -4.25 39.62
C GLY A 498 5.99 -5.32 38.88
N THR A 499 7.29 -5.40 39.13
CA THR A 499 8.16 -6.50 38.67
C THR A 499 7.91 -7.80 39.44
N ASP A 500 7.45 -7.72 40.69
CA ASP A 500 7.02 -8.90 41.46
C ASP A 500 5.84 -9.64 40.82
N ASP A 501 4.89 -8.89 40.25
CA ASP A 501 3.72 -9.42 39.55
C ASP A 501 4.10 -10.02 38.18
N ASP A 502 5.16 -9.48 37.56
CA ASP A 502 5.60 -9.87 36.22
C ASP A 502 7.14 -9.78 36.07
N PRO A 503 7.87 -10.84 36.48
CA PRO A 503 9.33 -10.82 36.54
C PRO A 503 10.00 -10.80 35.16
N PHE A 504 9.30 -11.27 34.11
CA PHE A 504 9.82 -11.30 32.74
C PHE A 504 10.00 -9.89 32.13
N ARG A 505 9.44 -8.85 32.77
CA ARG A 505 9.71 -7.45 32.40
C ARG A 505 11.17 -7.07 32.64
N VAL A 506 11.82 -7.69 33.62
CA VAL A 506 13.24 -7.51 33.91
C VAL A 506 14.02 -8.43 32.97
N VAL A 507 14.79 -7.83 32.07
CA VAL A 507 15.57 -8.56 31.06
C VAL A 507 17.02 -8.60 31.50
N MET A 508 17.50 -9.77 31.85
CA MET A 508 18.88 -10.02 32.29
C MET A 508 19.80 -10.19 31.07
N PHE A 509 21.11 -10.08 31.27
CA PHE A 509 22.07 -10.29 30.18
C PHE A 509 21.96 -11.70 29.60
N SER A 510 21.69 -12.71 30.43
CA SER A 510 21.48 -14.09 30.00
C SER A 510 20.34 -14.25 28.98
N ASP A 511 19.31 -13.39 29.06
CA ASP A 511 18.13 -13.49 28.20
C ASP A 511 18.42 -12.98 26.79
N ILE A 512 19.33 -12.02 26.66
CA ILE A 512 19.70 -11.38 25.39
C ILE A 512 20.99 -11.88 24.78
N LYS A 513 21.84 -12.60 25.54
CA LYS A 513 23.17 -13.08 25.11
C LYS A 513 23.15 -13.76 23.73
N GLU A 514 22.14 -14.58 23.47
CA GLU A 514 22.01 -15.31 22.20
C GLU A 514 21.58 -14.42 21.02
N PHE A 515 20.98 -13.26 21.29
CA PHE A 515 20.63 -12.27 20.27
C PHE A 515 21.78 -11.35 19.88
N LEU A 516 22.80 -11.25 20.74
CA LEU A 516 23.94 -10.37 20.51
C LEU A 516 24.75 -10.85 19.31
N VAL A 517 25.11 -9.89 18.47
CA VAL A 517 25.92 -10.10 17.27
C VAL A 517 27.17 -9.26 17.39
N TRP A 518 28.33 -9.91 17.38
CA TRP A 518 29.61 -9.21 17.33
C TRP A 518 30.04 -8.93 15.90
N PHE A 519 29.97 -7.66 15.49
CA PHE A 519 30.50 -7.22 14.20
C PHE A 519 32.00 -6.89 14.33
N PRO A 520 32.89 -7.54 13.53
CA PRO A 520 34.30 -7.17 13.47
C PRO A 520 34.51 -5.71 13.08
N SER A 521 35.57 -5.09 13.60
CA SER A 521 35.83 -3.65 13.44
C SER A 521 35.86 -3.17 11.98
N GLY A 522 36.39 -3.98 11.06
CA GLY A 522 36.40 -3.69 9.63
C GLY A 522 35.03 -3.78 8.95
N VAL A 523 34.07 -4.52 9.52
CA VAL A 523 32.72 -4.71 8.97
C VAL A 523 31.70 -3.74 9.59
N LEU A 524 31.99 -3.19 10.78
CA LEU A 524 31.12 -2.22 11.46
C LEU A 524 30.63 -1.08 10.55
N PRO A 525 31.47 -0.43 9.71
CA PRO A 525 30.99 0.62 8.80
C PRO A 525 29.91 0.16 7.82
N LEU A 526 29.96 -1.10 7.38
CA LEU A 526 28.96 -1.69 6.48
C LEU A 526 27.67 -2.08 7.22
N ALA A 527 27.79 -2.50 8.48
CA ALA A 527 26.67 -2.93 9.32
C ALA A 527 25.86 -1.76 9.89
N LYS A 528 26.52 -0.67 10.30
CA LYS A 528 25.88 0.49 10.97
C LYS A 528 24.69 1.07 10.18
N PRO A 529 24.79 1.40 8.88
CA PRO A 529 23.65 1.90 8.10
C PRO A 529 22.48 0.91 8.07
N LYS A 530 22.79 -0.38 7.94
CA LYS A 530 21.81 -1.47 7.91
C LYS A 530 21.08 -1.60 9.24
N LEU A 531 21.81 -1.51 10.36
CA LEU A 531 21.26 -1.54 11.71
C LEU A 531 20.30 -0.37 11.95
N VAL A 532 20.65 0.84 11.52
CA VAL A 532 19.79 2.03 11.66
C VAL A 532 18.49 1.86 10.86
N ASP A 533 18.57 1.51 9.57
CA ASP A 533 17.37 1.31 8.75
C ASP A 533 16.48 0.19 9.31
N SER A 534 17.10 -0.87 9.84
CA SER A 534 16.38 -2.00 10.44
C SER A 534 15.72 -1.63 11.77
N PHE A 535 16.38 -0.83 12.61
CA PHE A 535 15.81 -0.29 13.84
C PHE A 535 14.57 0.58 13.54
N LEU A 536 14.63 1.43 12.51
CA LEU A 536 13.48 2.23 12.08
C LEU A 536 12.32 1.33 11.66
N VAL A 537 12.58 0.29 10.84
CA VAL A 537 11.56 -0.68 10.42
C VAL A 537 10.98 -1.45 11.61
N PHE A 538 11.81 -1.85 12.57
CA PHE A 538 11.37 -2.47 13.82
C PHE A 538 10.39 -1.56 14.59
N CYS A 539 10.69 -0.26 14.66
CA CYS A 539 9.84 0.75 15.28
C CYS A 539 8.52 1.01 14.52
N GLY A 540 8.30 0.38 13.36
CA GLY A 540 7.16 0.64 12.49
C GLY A 540 7.29 1.90 11.64
N LEU A 541 8.51 2.46 11.57
CA LEU A 541 8.83 3.60 10.73
C LEU A 541 9.39 3.13 9.38
N PRO A 542 9.23 3.91 8.30
CA PRO A 542 9.90 3.61 7.05
C PRO A 542 11.41 3.87 7.17
N ALA A 543 12.22 3.09 6.45
CA ALA A 543 13.68 3.19 6.47
C ALA A 543 14.19 4.58 6.05
N ALA A 544 15.35 5.00 6.54
CA ALA A 544 15.97 6.26 6.14
C ALA A 544 16.72 6.14 4.79
N GLY A 545 16.98 4.91 4.33
CA GLY A 545 17.65 4.64 3.05
C GLY A 545 19.18 4.74 3.15
N LEU A 546 19.73 4.59 4.35
CA LEU A 546 21.18 4.65 4.60
C LEU A 546 21.91 3.40 4.09
N ALA A 547 21.22 2.25 4.05
CA ALA A 547 21.78 0.95 3.69
C ALA A 547 21.77 0.65 2.18
N GLY A 548 21.17 1.51 1.35
CA GLY A 548 21.08 1.35 -0.10
C GLY A 548 19.97 0.40 -0.59
N GLU A 549 19.81 0.33 -1.92
CA GLU A 549 18.70 -0.38 -2.58
C GLU A 549 18.74 -1.89 -2.36
N GLY A 550 19.93 -2.50 -2.36
CA GLY A 550 20.09 -3.94 -2.17
C GLY A 550 19.53 -4.41 -0.83
N PHE A 551 19.73 -3.63 0.23
CA PHE A 551 19.17 -3.94 1.55
C PHE A 551 17.67 -3.61 1.65
N ALA A 552 17.20 -2.57 0.96
CA ALA A 552 15.79 -2.21 0.91
C ALA A 552 14.90 -3.37 0.40
N VAL A 553 15.40 -4.21 -0.50
CA VAL A 553 14.70 -5.43 -0.96
C VAL A 553 14.44 -6.41 0.20
N LEU A 554 15.39 -6.57 1.12
CA LEU A 554 15.21 -7.44 2.30
C LEU A 554 14.18 -6.87 3.29
N LEU A 555 14.12 -5.54 3.40
CA LEU A 555 13.14 -4.83 4.23
C LEU A 555 11.71 -4.89 3.67
N GLY A 556 11.56 -5.23 2.38
CA GLY A 556 10.27 -5.47 1.73
C GLY A 556 9.61 -6.80 2.09
N ASP A 557 10.24 -7.62 2.93
CA ASP A 557 9.68 -8.90 3.36
C ASP A 557 8.37 -8.72 4.18
N PRO A 558 7.28 -9.43 3.85
CA PRO A 558 5.98 -9.25 4.51
C PRO A 558 5.95 -9.43 6.02
N PHE A 559 6.93 -10.12 6.64
CA PHE A 559 6.94 -10.30 8.09
C PHE A 559 7.93 -9.38 8.84
N VAL A 560 8.63 -8.48 8.13
CA VAL A 560 9.37 -7.37 8.78
C VAL A 560 8.88 -6.00 8.32
N ALA A 561 8.31 -5.90 7.11
CA ALA A 561 7.90 -4.65 6.51
C ALA A 561 7.07 -3.80 7.47
N GLY A 562 7.47 -2.53 7.63
CA GLY A 562 6.82 -1.60 8.55
C GLY A 562 5.34 -1.40 8.23
N ARG A 563 4.52 -1.23 9.27
CA ARG A 563 3.09 -0.87 9.11
C ARG A 563 2.97 0.49 8.45
N GLY A 564 1.95 0.66 7.63
CA GLY A 564 1.64 1.96 7.05
C GLY A 564 0.38 2.52 7.69
N SER A 565 0.40 3.79 8.10
CA SER A 565 -0.85 4.51 8.45
C SER A 565 -1.85 4.53 7.28
N ALA A 566 -1.43 4.14 6.08
CA ALA A 566 -2.19 4.25 4.85
C ALA A 566 -3.30 3.19 4.67
N LEU A 567 -3.49 2.22 5.57
CA LEU A 567 -4.60 1.25 5.49
C LEU A 567 -5.89 1.72 6.17
N ASP A 568 -6.02 3.01 6.46
CA ASP A 568 -7.33 3.56 6.82
C ASP A 568 -8.27 3.43 5.62
N THR A 569 -9.23 2.50 5.74
CA THR A 569 -10.27 2.27 4.75
C THR A 569 -11.40 3.31 4.85
N GLY A 570 -11.27 4.31 5.74
CA GLY A 570 -12.26 5.37 5.95
C GLY A 570 -13.49 4.87 6.73
N LEU A 571 -13.34 3.80 7.52
CA LEU A 571 -14.43 3.18 8.27
C LEU A 571 -15.09 4.20 9.21
N GLY A 572 -16.30 4.63 8.86
CA GLY A 572 -17.12 5.56 9.67
C GLY A 572 -17.27 6.97 9.11
N ARG A 573 -16.63 7.33 7.99
CA ARG A 573 -16.99 8.56 7.25
C ARG A 573 -18.33 8.34 6.53
N GLU A 574 -19.44 8.65 7.20
CA GLU A 574 -20.77 8.76 6.57
C GLU A 574 -20.92 10.03 5.69
N ASP A 575 -19.83 10.77 5.45
CA ASP A 575 -19.82 11.94 4.57
C ASP A 575 -19.84 11.54 3.08
N ILE A 576 -20.94 10.95 2.62
CA ILE A 576 -21.31 11.04 1.20
C ILE A 576 -21.92 12.44 0.99
N GLY A 577 -21.07 13.46 1.07
CA GLY A 577 -21.38 14.77 0.51
C GLY A 577 -21.53 14.64 -1.02
N PRO A 578 -22.35 15.49 -1.67
CA PRO A 578 -22.45 15.48 -3.13
C PRO A 578 -21.06 15.67 -3.74
N ALA A 579 -20.77 14.87 -4.78
CA ALA A 579 -19.49 14.78 -5.48
C ALA A 579 -18.82 16.15 -5.57
N ALA A 580 -17.81 16.35 -4.72
CA ALA A 580 -17.05 17.58 -4.70
C ALA A 580 -16.33 17.70 -6.05
N ASP A 581 -16.43 18.86 -6.71
CA ASP A 581 -15.70 19.12 -7.96
C ASP A 581 -14.22 18.77 -7.78
N LEU A 582 -13.53 18.33 -8.84
CA LEU A 582 -12.11 17.96 -8.82
C LEU A 582 -11.21 19.01 -8.15
N SER A 583 -11.60 20.29 -8.19
CA SER A 583 -10.88 21.40 -7.52
C SER A 583 -10.94 21.36 -5.99
N THR A 584 -11.89 20.62 -5.40
CA THR A 584 -12.09 20.53 -3.94
C THR A 584 -11.61 19.21 -3.35
N ARG A 585 -11.35 18.19 -4.18
CA ARG A 585 -10.79 16.91 -3.71
C ARG A 585 -9.27 17.03 -3.64
N VAL A 586 -8.72 16.90 -2.44
CA VAL A 586 -7.28 16.83 -2.20
C VAL A 586 -6.83 15.36 -2.26
N PRO A 587 -5.67 15.03 -2.87
CA PRO A 587 -5.08 13.69 -2.79
C PRO A 587 -4.83 13.25 -1.35
N GLU A 588 -4.76 11.94 -1.11
CA GLU A 588 -4.34 11.42 0.20
C GLU A 588 -2.83 11.56 0.38
N PHE A 589 -2.41 12.69 0.97
CA PHE A 589 -1.00 13.01 1.18
C PHE A 589 -0.33 12.19 2.30
N ARG A 590 -1.12 11.59 3.20
CA ARG A 590 -0.57 10.79 4.31
C ARG A 590 -0.34 9.34 3.85
N GLN A 591 0.91 9.00 3.57
CA GLN A 591 1.28 7.69 3.04
C GLN A 591 2.51 7.10 3.73
N GLN A 592 2.46 6.98 5.07
CA GLN A 592 3.50 6.26 5.78
C GLN A 592 3.60 4.82 5.27
N GLY A 593 4.81 4.38 4.94
CA GLY A 593 5.07 3.05 4.38
C GLY A 593 4.66 2.89 2.91
N GLY A 594 4.43 3.99 2.19
CA GLY A 594 4.35 3.98 0.73
C GLY A 594 5.73 3.81 0.09
N ALA A 595 5.79 3.16 -1.08
CA ALA A 595 7.01 3.15 -1.88
C ALA A 595 7.15 4.51 -2.57
N MET A 596 8.23 5.22 -2.25
CA MET A 596 8.59 6.53 -2.80
C MET A 596 10.08 6.81 -2.51
N ALA A 597 10.72 7.62 -3.35
CA ALA A 597 12.08 8.06 -3.12
C ALA A 597 12.11 9.18 -2.07
N ILE A 598 12.76 8.93 -0.93
CA ILE A 598 12.90 9.89 0.17
C ILE A 598 13.55 11.21 -0.32
N SER A 599 12.97 12.34 0.09
CA SER A 599 13.47 13.69 -0.14
C SER A 599 13.10 14.60 1.04
N GLN A 600 13.77 15.74 1.18
CA GLN A 600 13.48 16.69 2.26
C GLN A 600 12.05 17.23 2.22
N GLU A 601 11.50 17.38 1.01
CA GLU A 601 10.11 17.82 0.83
C GLU A 601 9.10 16.79 1.38
N LEU A 602 9.41 15.50 1.30
CA LEU A 602 8.57 14.45 1.89
C LEU A 602 8.73 14.33 3.41
N LEU A 603 9.88 14.76 3.94
CA LEU A 603 10.17 14.77 5.39
C LEU A 603 9.56 15.98 6.10
N PHE A 604 9.64 17.16 5.48
CA PHE A 604 9.29 18.45 6.09
C PHE A 604 8.08 19.14 5.44
N GLY A 605 7.47 18.56 4.40
CA GLY A 605 6.30 19.11 3.72
C GLY A 605 5.01 19.05 4.55
N ASN A 606 4.17 20.08 4.42
CA ASN A 606 2.83 20.14 5.05
C ASN A 606 1.68 20.17 4.02
N THR A 607 1.94 20.69 2.83
CA THR A 607 0.98 20.81 1.71
C THR A 607 1.16 19.73 0.63
N TRP A 608 2.09 18.81 0.86
CA TRP A 608 2.49 17.75 -0.06
C TRP A 608 2.53 16.39 0.66
N PHE A 609 2.82 15.32 -0.08
CA PHE A 609 2.96 13.98 0.46
C PHE A 609 3.95 13.92 1.62
N ARG A 610 3.63 13.09 2.61
CA ARG A 610 4.48 12.88 3.79
C ARG A 610 5.01 11.45 3.85
N TYR A 611 6.32 11.33 4.01
CA TYR A 611 6.98 10.04 4.24
C TYR A 611 6.81 9.54 5.68
N LEU A 612 6.80 10.48 6.64
CA LEU A 612 6.73 10.23 8.07
C LEU A 612 5.44 10.80 8.69
N ASP A 613 4.93 10.10 9.70
CA ASP A 613 3.79 10.51 10.52
C ASP A 613 4.17 10.56 12.01
N LYS A 614 3.29 11.13 12.84
CA LYS A 614 3.47 11.20 14.29
C LYS A 614 3.55 9.80 14.90
N LEU A 615 4.45 9.62 15.85
CA LEU A 615 4.56 8.37 16.60
C LEU A 615 3.30 8.13 17.44
N SER A 616 2.69 9.19 17.99
CA SER A 616 1.54 9.13 18.92
C SER A 616 0.18 8.77 18.29
N ASN A 617 0.07 8.54 16.98
CA ASN A 617 -1.22 8.27 16.35
C ASN A 617 -1.74 6.85 16.68
N GLY A 618 -2.33 6.63 17.87
CA GLY A 618 -3.21 5.50 18.25
C GLY A 618 -2.66 4.04 18.21
N ASP A 619 -1.83 3.74 17.22
CA ASP A 619 -1.13 2.50 16.89
C ASP A 619 0.36 2.56 17.26
N SER A 620 0.77 3.52 18.10
CA SER A 620 2.15 3.67 18.57
C SER A 620 2.63 2.40 19.27
N ARG A 621 3.46 1.61 18.59
CA ARG A 621 3.99 0.32 19.09
C ARG A 621 4.94 0.46 20.27
N PHE A 622 5.57 1.62 20.38
CA PHE A 622 6.64 1.92 21.34
C PHE A 622 6.43 3.30 21.93
N ASP A 623 7.09 3.54 23.06
CA ASP A 623 7.16 4.88 23.63
C ASP A 623 7.85 5.83 22.63
N CYS A 624 7.19 6.96 22.37
CA CYS A 624 7.71 8.00 21.50
C CYS A 624 9.03 8.58 22.04
N SER A 625 9.16 8.68 23.36
CA SER A 625 10.36 9.21 24.03
C SER A 625 11.58 8.34 23.73
N TRP A 626 11.46 7.02 23.84
CA TRP A 626 12.54 6.06 23.61
C TRP A 626 13.02 6.06 22.16
N VAL A 627 12.09 6.09 21.20
CA VAL A 627 12.45 6.14 19.77
C VAL A 627 13.21 7.43 19.46
N LEU A 628 12.70 8.59 19.91
CA LEU A 628 13.37 9.88 19.70
C LEU A 628 14.70 9.98 20.45
N GLY A 629 14.78 9.43 21.65
CA GLY A 629 16.01 9.31 22.43
C GLY A 629 17.07 8.47 21.70
N THR A 630 16.67 7.35 21.10
CA THR A 630 17.58 6.48 20.36
C THR A 630 18.12 7.19 19.13
N LEU A 631 17.24 7.83 18.34
CA LEU A 631 17.66 8.63 17.17
C LEU A 631 18.59 9.76 17.57
N ARG A 632 18.31 10.45 18.68
CA ARG A 632 19.15 11.50 19.24
C ARG A 632 20.54 10.97 19.59
N SER A 633 20.63 9.85 20.28
CA SER A 633 21.92 9.24 20.65
C SER A 633 22.71 8.82 19.41
N LEU A 634 22.05 8.17 18.43
CA LEU A 634 22.69 7.77 17.18
C LEU A 634 23.26 8.97 16.40
N VAL A 635 22.52 10.07 16.32
CA VAL A 635 22.98 11.28 15.62
C VAL A 635 24.03 12.02 16.44
N LYS A 636 23.72 12.43 17.67
CA LYS A 636 24.55 13.36 18.44
C LYS A 636 25.73 12.70 19.13
N ALA A 637 25.52 11.54 19.76
CA ALA A 637 26.57 10.85 20.50
C ALA A 637 27.40 9.91 19.60
N CYS A 638 26.74 9.18 18.70
CA CYS A 638 27.39 8.18 17.85
C CYS A 638 27.84 8.73 16.49
N GLY A 639 27.47 9.97 16.14
CA GLY A 639 27.95 10.67 14.96
C GLY A 639 27.32 10.23 13.63
N VAL A 640 26.14 9.61 13.63
CA VAL A 640 25.47 9.14 12.39
C VAL A 640 24.82 10.34 11.67
N GLU A 641 25.64 11.10 10.95
CA GLU A 641 25.23 12.35 10.29
C GLU A 641 24.08 12.16 9.28
N GLY A 642 24.10 11.08 8.48
CA GLY A 642 23.07 10.81 7.47
C GLY A 642 21.66 10.62 8.04
N LEU A 643 21.53 10.35 9.34
CA LEU A 643 20.25 10.21 10.04
C LEU A 643 19.73 11.56 10.58
N ALA A 644 20.53 12.63 10.56
CA ALA A 644 20.20 13.89 11.21
C ALA A 644 18.96 14.58 10.64
N GLU A 645 18.76 14.55 9.31
CA GLU A 645 17.54 15.08 8.67
C GLU A 645 16.29 14.32 9.10
N TYR A 646 16.39 12.99 9.14
CA TYR A 646 15.30 12.12 9.57
C TYR A 646 14.95 12.35 11.05
N TYR A 647 15.97 12.43 11.91
CA TYR A 647 15.80 12.75 13.32
C TYR A 647 15.12 14.10 13.54
N LEU A 648 15.56 15.14 12.83
CA LEU A 648 14.91 16.46 12.89
C LEU A 648 13.45 16.42 12.44
N ALA A 649 13.13 15.65 11.39
CA ALA A 649 11.76 15.49 10.91
C ALA A 649 10.87 14.79 11.95
N MET A 650 11.38 13.75 12.62
CA MET A 650 10.68 13.05 13.69
C MET A 650 10.45 13.94 14.93
N GLU A 651 11.47 14.70 15.34
CA GLU A 651 11.32 15.67 16.43
C GLU A 651 10.31 16.76 16.08
N TRP A 652 10.36 17.32 14.86
CA TRP A 652 9.38 18.31 14.40
C TRP A 652 7.94 17.80 14.38
N LEU A 653 7.74 16.56 13.94
CA LEU A 653 6.43 15.93 13.88
C LEU A 653 5.77 15.76 15.25
N ASN A 654 6.55 15.33 16.23
CA ASN A 654 6.04 15.00 17.57
C ASN A 654 6.07 16.22 18.51
N GLU A 655 7.14 17.03 18.47
CA GLU A 655 7.32 18.24 19.27
C GLU A 655 7.77 19.45 18.41
N PRO A 656 6.85 20.11 17.67
CA PRO A 656 7.20 21.21 16.77
C PRO A 656 7.82 22.43 17.47
N ALA A 657 7.52 22.63 18.77
CA ALA A 657 8.09 23.71 19.57
C ALA A 657 9.58 23.49 19.88
N GLY A 658 9.99 22.25 20.14
CA GLY A 658 11.37 21.86 20.42
C GLY A 658 12.25 21.77 19.17
N ALA A 659 11.65 21.57 18.00
CA ALA A 659 12.35 21.35 16.72
C ALA A 659 13.39 22.43 16.38
N ARG A 660 13.11 23.71 16.67
CA ARG A 660 14.06 24.81 16.45
C ARG A 660 15.34 24.66 17.27
N LYS A 661 15.21 24.23 18.53
CA LYS A 661 16.37 23.99 19.42
C LYS A 661 17.18 22.80 18.90
N VAL A 662 16.51 21.76 18.45
CA VAL A 662 17.14 20.57 17.86
C VAL A 662 17.91 20.95 16.59
N ALA A 663 17.28 21.65 15.64
CA ALA A 663 17.90 22.09 14.39
C ALA A 663 19.16 22.91 14.63
N LYS A 664 19.10 23.91 15.52
CA LYS A 664 20.28 24.72 15.89
C LYS A 664 21.37 23.89 16.56
N GLY A 665 21.00 22.92 17.38
CA GLY A 665 21.95 21.98 17.99
C GLY A 665 22.66 21.12 16.96
N LEU A 666 21.93 20.62 15.96
CA LEU A 666 22.50 19.84 14.86
C LEU A 666 23.43 20.70 13.98
N LEU A 667 23.03 21.92 13.65
CA LEU A 667 23.86 22.87 12.89
C LEU A 667 25.13 23.28 13.65
N LYS A 668 25.09 23.32 14.99
CA LYS A 668 26.31 23.57 15.79
C LYS A 668 27.31 22.42 15.70
N GLN A 669 26.82 21.18 15.57
CA GLN A 669 27.66 19.97 15.48
C GLN A 669 28.14 19.70 14.06
N TYR A 670 27.26 19.92 13.07
CA TYR A 670 27.47 19.66 11.65
C TYR A 670 27.29 20.95 10.84
N SER A 671 28.13 21.95 11.12
CA SER A 671 27.98 23.31 10.58
C SER A 671 28.23 23.43 9.07
N ASP A 672 28.89 22.43 8.51
CA ASP A 672 29.24 22.25 7.10
C ASP A 672 28.15 21.55 6.28
N ASN A 673 27.17 20.92 6.93
CA ASN A 673 26.09 20.19 6.28
C ASN A 673 24.95 21.13 5.81
N ILE A 674 24.98 21.52 4.54
CA ILE A 674 23.96 22.37 3.90
C ILE A 674 22.55 21.77 3.98
N ARG A 675 22.41 20.44 3.91
CA ARG A 675 21.10 19.79 3.94
C ARG A 675 20.37 20.09 5.24
N LEU A 676 21.09 20.22 6.36
CA LEU A 676 20.52 20.61 7.65
C LEU A 676 20.03 22.07 7.67
N TYR A 677 20.70 22.98 6.97
CA TYR A 677 20.20 24.36 6.81
C TYR A 677 18.91 24.37 6.01
N ASN A 678 18.85 23.60 4.91
CA ASN A 678 17.64 23.50 4.10
C ASN A 678 16.48 22.87 4.89
N ALA A 679 16.74 21.79 5.63
CA ALA A 679 15.79 21.16 6.52
C ALA A 679 15.27 22.13 7.59
N TYR A 680 16.16 22.89 8.23
CA TYR A 680 15.76 23.91 9.22
C TYR A 680 14.88 25.01 8.59
N ALA A 681 15.23 25.47 7.38
CA ALA A 681 14.41 26.42 6.64
C ALA A 681 13.01 25.87 6.31
N LEU A 682 12.92 24.60 5.89
CA LEU A 682 11.65 23.93 5.63
C LEU A 682 10.80 23.79 6.90
N VAL A 683 11.41 23.42 8.04
CA VAL A 683 10.73 23.34 9.34
C VAL A 683 10.12 24.69 9.74
N GLU A 684 10.88 25.78 9.62
CA GLU A 684 10.37 27.12 9.95
C GLU A 684 9.29 27.58 8.97
N SER A 685 9.42 27.26 7.68
CA SER A 685 8.37 27.51 6.69
C SER A 685 7.08 26.76 7.03
N ALA A 686 7.18 25.46 7.36
CA ALA A 686 6.04 24.62 7.72
C ALA A 686 5.39 25.03 9.05
N ASN A 687 6.16 25.60 9.98
CA ASN A 687 5.67 26.22 11.21
C ASN A 687 5.08 27.64 11.00
N HIS A 688 4.87 28.07 9.75
CA HIS A 688 4.33 29.39 9.38
C HIS A 688 5.23 30.59 9.76
N ASN A 689 6.55 30.39 9.81
CA ASN A 689 7.56 31.44 10.04
C ASN A 689 8.46 31.65 8.80
N PRO A 690 7.91 32.12 7.65
CA PRO A 690 8.68 32.24 6.41
C PRO A 690 9.86 33.20 6.51
N GLU A 691 9.75 34.27 7.31
CA GLU A 691 10.84 35.25 7.51
C GLU A 691 12.11 34.63 8.10
N VAL A 692 11.94 33.68 9.03
CA VAL A 692 13.09 32.96 9.61
C VAL A 692 13.65 32.00 8.57
N SER A 693 12.79 31.33 7.81
CA SER A 693 13.18 30.45 6.71
C SER A 693 14.05 31.20 5.68
N TYR A 694 13.61 32.37 5.22
CA TYR A 694 14.38 33.19 4.27
C TYR A 694 15.73 33.63 4.83
N LYS A 695 15.80 34.02 6.11
CA LYS A 695 17.07 34.37 6.76
C LYS A 695 18.03 33.19 6.81
N VAL A 696 17.53 31.99 7.13
CA VAL A 696 18.34 30.76 7.16
C VAL A 696 18.87 30.44 5.76
N LEU A 697 18.00 30.45 4.74
CA LEU A 697 18.37 30.19 3.35
C LEU A 697 19.41 31.21 2.86
N SER A 698 19.17 32.50 3.07
CA SER A 698 20.10 33.58 2.74
C SER A 698 21.47 33.37 3.40
N SER A 699 21.50 33.09 4.71
CA SER A 699 22.75 32.83 5.44
C SER A 699 23.48 31.59 4.91
N ALA A 700 22.75 30.51 4.63
CA ALA A 700 23.32 29.26 4.15
C ALA A 700 23.86 29.38 2.72
N THR A 701 23.20 30.16 1.85
CA THR A 701 23.69 30.41 0.48
C THR A 701 24.99 31.23 0.44
N SER A 702 25.28 31.99 1.51
CA SER A 702 26.52 32.77 1.63
C SER A 702 27.72 31.97 2.19
N LEU A 703 27.54 30.68 2.51
CA LEU A 703 28.61 29.83 3.03
C LEU A 703 29.69 29.52 1.95
N PRO A 704 30.96 29.29 2.35
CA PRO A 704 32.08 29.07 1.43
C PRO A 704 31.91 27.88 0.44
N PRO A 705 32.56 27.92 -0.74
CA PRO A 705 32.28 27.04 -1.88
C PRO A 705 32.66 25.56 -1.71
N GLN A 706 33.38 25.17 -0.65
CA GLN A 706 33.64 23.75 -0.38
C GLN A 706 32.33 22.99 -0.11
N SER A 707 31.32 23.69 0.43
CA SER A 707 29.96 23.19 0.60
C SER A 707 29.10 23.39 -0.67
N ALA A 708 29.51 24.22 -1.65
CA ALA A 708 28.65 24.67 -2.76
C ALA A 708 28.12 23.61 -3.72
N ARG A 709 28.64 22.36 -3.70
CA ARG A 709 28.11 21.24 -4.50
C ARG A 709 26.63 20.97 -4.26
N SER A 710 26.07 21.43 -3.13
CA SER A 710 24.63 21.34 -2.78
C SER A 710 23.95 22.71 -2.59
N ASN A 711 24.57 23.82 -2.99
CA ASN A 711 23.95 25.16 -2.86
C ASN A 711 22.68 25.29 -3.70
N GLN A 712 22.59 24.59 -4.84
CA GLN A 712 21.41 24.66 -5.71
C GLN A 712 20.14 24.15 -5.02
N LEU A 713 20.26 23.19 -4.09
CA LEU A 713 19.14 22.71 -3.27
C LEU A 713 18.48 23.85 -2.48
N LEU A 714 19.29 24.73 -1.86
CA LEU A 714 18.79 25.88 -1.08
C LEU A 714 18.01 26.83 -1.99
N TRP A 715 18.55 27.12 -3.17
CA TRP A 715 17.90 28.00 -4.15
C TRP A 715 16.60 27.42 -4.70
N ASN A 716 16.57 26.12 -5.00
CA ASN A 716 15.36 25.43 -5.45
C ASN A 716 14.28 25.47 -4.36
N THR A 717 14.66 25.17 -3.12
CA THR A 717 13.76 25.21 -1.97
C THR A 717 13.22 26.62 -1.74
N TRP A 718 14.08 27.63 -1.83
CA TRP A 718 13.67 29.02 -1.70
C TRP A 718 12.69 29.44 -2.79
N ALA A 719 12.95 29.04 -4.04
CA ALA A 719 12.05 29.28 -5.16
C ALA A 719 10.69 28.60 -4.95
N TRP A 720 10.68 27.35 -4.47
CA TRP A 720 9.45 26.62 -4.12
C TRP A 720 8.65 27.30 -3.01
N ILE A 721 9.28 27.75 -1.92
CA ILE A 721 8.58 28.45 -0.82
C ILE A 721 7.88 29.72 -1.35
N HIS A 722 8.55 30.51 -2.20
CA HIS A 722 7.91 31.68 -2.82
C HIS A 722 6.80 31.28 -3.81
N LEU A 723 7.00 30.21 -4.59
CA LEU A 723 6.01 29.72 -5.54
C LEU A 723 4.72 29.25 -4.83
N GLU A 724 4.85 28.48 -3.75
CA GLU A 724 3.73 28.01 -2.93
C GLU A 724 3.01 29.15 -2.21
N ALA A 725 3.71 30.24 -1.89
CA ALA A 725 3.12 31.48 -1.39
C ALA A 725 2.41 32.32 -2.49
N GLY A 726 2.39 31.85 -3.74
CA GLY A 726 1.81 32.56 -4.90
C GLY A 726 2.68 33.70 -5.45
N GLN A 727 3.93 33.81 -5.00
CA GLN A 727 4.86 34.90 -5.36
C GLN A 727 5.76 34.50 -6.54
N LYS A 728 5.17 34.36 -7.73
CA LYS A 728 5.86 33.93 -8.96
C LYS A 728 7.13 34.73 -9.29
N GLN A 729 7.04 36.06 -9.19
CA GLN A 729 8.16 36.96 -9.50
C GLN A 729 9.32 36.76 -8.51
N MET A 730 9.04 36.59 -7.22
CA MET A 730 10.07 36.34 -6.21
C MET A 730 10.73 34.98 -6.43
N ALA A 731 9.97 33.94 -6.77
CA ALA A 731 10.51 32.64 -7.13
C ALA A 731 11.49 32.74 -8.31
N LEU A 732 11.12 33.50 -9.36
CA LEU A 732 12.00 33.78 -10.49
C LEU A 732 13.27 34.54 -10.07
N PHE A 733 13.14 35.56 -9.21
CA PHE A 733 14.29 36.31 -8.73
C PHE A 733 15.28 35.42 -7.99
N ARG A 734 14.81 34.46 -7.16
CA ARG A 734 15.69 33.51 -6.46
C ARG A 734 16.42 32.57 -7.40
N LEU A 735 15.77 32.08 -8.46
CA LEU A 735 16.45 31.27 -9.49
C LEU A 735 17.51 32.09 -10.24
N CYS A 736 17.25 33.36 -10.54
CA CYS A 736 18.25 34.22 -11.19
C CYS A 736 19.39 34.60 -10.24
N ALA A 737 19.11 34.80 -8.95
CA ALA A 737 20.11 35.08 -7.92
C ALA A 737 21.10 33.93 -7.70
N SER A 738 20.70 32.68 -8.01
CA SER A 738 21.62 31.54 -7.95
C SER A 738 22.67 31.54 -9.07
N VAL A 739 22.51 32.40 -10.08
CA VAL A 739 23.36 32.52 -11.28
C VAL A 739 24.16 33.83 -11.27
N GLU A 740 23.59 34.88 -10.69
CA GLU A 740 24.21 36.19 -10.55
C GLU A 740 24.24 36.61 -9.08
N GLU A 741 25.43 36.55 -8.48
CA GLU A 741 25.66 36.96 -7.10
C GLU A 741 25.29 38.44 -6.91
N GLY A 742 24.46 38.73 -5.89
CA GLY A 742 23.98 40.07 -5.58
C GLY A 742 22.73 40.52 -6.33
N PHE A 743 22.17 39.70 -7.24
CA PHE A 743 20.88 40.00 -7.86
C PHE A 743 19.72 39.79 -6.88
N GLU A 744 18.99 40.85 -6.55
CA GLU A 744 17.84 40.80 -5.63
C GLU A 744 16.49 41.19 -6.30
N GLY A 745 16.49 41.52 -7.60
CA GLY A 745 15.33 42.07 -8.33
C GLY A 745 15.42 43.60 -8.50
N PRO A 746 14.37 44.28 -9.01
CA PRO A 746 12.99 43.81 -9.27
C PRO A 746 12.69 43.45 -10.74
N GLN A 747 13.62 43.60 -11.68
CA GLN A 747 13.42 43.22 -13.08
C GLN A 747 14.49 42.24 -13.52
N VAL A 748 14.07 41.17 -14.21
CA VAL A 748 14.99 40.18 -14.77
C VAL A 748 15.25 40.54 -16.23
N SER A 749 16.51 40.78 -16.58
CA SER A 749 16.87 41.07 -17.97
C SER A 749 16.76 39.80 -18.84
N PRO A 750 16.40 39.91 -20.14
CA PRO A 750 16.45 38.77 -21.05
C PRO A 750 17.83 38.11 -21.12
N ALA A 751 18.90 38.89 -20.96
CA ALA A 751 20.27 38.39 -20.91
C ALA A 751 20.51 37.49 -19.68
N LEU A 752 20.00 37.88 -18.50
CA LEU A 752 20.07 37.08 -17.28
C LEU A 752 19.27 35.78 -17.39
N LEU A 753 18.09 35.82 -18.04
CA LEU A 753 17.31 34.62 -18.32
C LEU A 753 18.05 33.64 -19.24
N LEU A 754 18.68 34.15 -20.31
CA LEU A 754 19.50 33.33 -21.21
C LEU A 754 20.72 32.75 -20.48
N LYS A 755 21.39 33.55 -19.64
CA LYS A 755 22.51 33.09 -18.80
C LYS A 755 22.07 32.00 -17.85
N ALA A 756 20.94 32.18 -17.15
CA ALA A 756 20.41 31.20 -16.20
C ALA A 756 20.06 29.87 -16.90
N ARG A 757 19.32 29.92 -18.02
CA ARG A 757 19.00 28.73 -18.81
C ARG A 757 20.27 28.01 -19.28
N SER A 758 21.25 28.75 -19.80
CA SER A 758 22.51 28.19 -20.27
C SER A 758 23.33 27.56 -19.14
N GLN A 759 23.41 28.20 -17.97
CA GLN A 759 24.15 27.68 -16.81
C GLN A 759 23.47 26.44 -16.23
N PHE A 760 22.15 26.44 -16.05
CA PHE A 760 21.44 25.27 -15.54
C PHE A 760 21.58 24.08 -16.48
N SER A 761 21.43 24.28 -17.80
CA SER A 761 21.63 23.20 -18.78
C SER A 761 23.08 22.70 -18.78
N SER A 762 24.08 23.59 -18.89
CA SER A 762 25.48 23.18 -19.00
C SER A 762 25.99 22.50 -17.72
N THR A 763 25.59 23.00 -16.54
CA THR A 763 25.98 22.41 -15.25
C THR A 763 25.29 21.07 -15.03
N ARG A 764 24.02 20.94 -15.41
CA ARG A 764 23.29 19.67 -15.40
C ARG A 764 24.01 18.62 -16.27
N ASP A 765 24.34 18.96 -17.51
CA ASP A 765 24.95 18.03 -18.46
C ASP A 765 26.38 17.64 -18.06
N TYR A 766 27.15 18.60 -17.55
CA TYR A 766 28.48 18.37 -16.98
C TYR A 766 28.42 17.48 -15.73
N SER A 767 27.51 17.76 -14.79
CA SER A 767 27.34 16.99 -13.55
C SER A 767 26.90 15.56 -13.85
N LEU A 768 25.98 15.39 -14.81
CA LEU A 768 25.53 14.08 -15.24
C LEU A 768 26.69 13.28 -15.87
N SER A 769 27.54 13.93 -16.66
CA SER A 769 28.73 13.30 -17.26
C SER A 769 29.83 12.99 -16.23
N SER A 770 29.86 13.73 -15.13
CA SER A 770 30.75 13.51 -13.98
C SER A 770 30.17 12.54 -12.94
N VAL A 771 29.05 11.86 -13.24
CA VAL A 771 28.34 10.92 -12.35
C VAL A 771 27.85 11.58 -11.03
N GLN A 772 27.74 12.90 -11.01
CA GLN A 772 27.19 13.67 -9.89
C GLN A 772 25.67 13.81 -10.07
N LEU A 773 24.95 12.69 -9.85
CA LEU A 773 23.52 12.58 -10.15
C LEU A 773 22.66 13.53 -9.33
N GLU A 774 22.97 13.73 -8.05
CA GLU A 774 22.20 14.62 -7.18
C GLU A 774 22.27 16.08 -7.66
N THR A 775 23.48 16.58 -7.94
CA THR A 775 23.68 17.94 -8.47
C THR A 775 23.03 18.10 -9.85
N ALA A 776 23.11 17.07 -10.70
CA ALA A 776 22.45 17.08 -12.01
C ALA A 776 20.92 17.20 -11.88
N VAL A 777 20.29 16.45 -10.96
CA VAL A 777 18.84 16.54 -10.70
C VAL A 777 18.45 17.91 -10.14
N GLN A 778 19.24 18.48 -9.23
CA GLN A 778 18.99 19.81 -8.69
C GLN A 778 18.96 20.88 -9.79
N HIS A 779 19.91 20.86 -10.74
CA HIS A 779 19.90 21.79 -11.87
C HIS A 779 18.80 21.48 -12.89
N ALA A 780 18.43 20.21 -13.08
CA ALA A 780 17.28 19.84 -13.91
C ALA A 780 15.96 20.39 -13.34
N GLU A 781 15.79 20.34 -12.02
CA GLU A 781 14.69 20.98 -11.32
C GLU A 781 14.71 22.51 -11.49
N SER A 782 15.87 23.17 -11.30
CA SER A 782 15.99 24.62 -11.50
C SER A 782 15.62 25.03 -12.92
N LEU A 783 16.08 24.26 -13.92
CA LEU A 783 15.72 24.49 -15.31
C LEU A 783 14.22 24.32 -15.53
N ALA A 784 13.61 23.25 -15.01
CA ALA A 784 12.17 23.04 -15.14
C ALA A 784 11.34 24.15 -14.47
N LEU A 785 11.74 24.63 -13.30
CA LEU A 785 11.12 25.77 -12.63
C LEU A 785 11.32 27.08 -13.41
N LEU A 786 12.50 27.30 -13.98
CA LEU A 786 12.75 28.47 -14.84
C LEU A 786 11.83 28.45 -16.07
N GLU A 787 11.72 27.30 -16.74
CA GLU A 787 10.81 27.12 -17.88
C GLU A 787 9.35 27.37 -17.49
N TYR A 788 8.93 26.89 -16.31
CA TYR A 788 7.60 27.13 -15.78
C TYR A 788 7.31 28.63 -15.57
N LEU A 789 8.27 29.37 -15.03
CA LEU A 789 8.07 30.76 -14.63
C LEU A 789 8.15 31.75 -15.81
N VAL A 790 8.99 31.45 -16.81
CA VAL A 790 9.39 32.41 -17.85
C VAL A 790 8.68 32.21 -19.18
N ALA A 791 8.42 30.96 -19.60
CA ALA A 791 7.94 30.71 -20.97
C ALA A 791 6.55 31.30 -21.19
N GLU A 792 6.44 32.31 -22.07
CA GLU A 792 5.18 33.02 -22.36
C GLU A 792 4.24 32.20 -23.27
N GLU A 793 4.80 31.40 -24.18
CA GLU A 793 4.04 30.59 -25.15
C GLU A 793 3.73 29.20 -24.58
N GLY A 794 2.51 29.02 -24.06
CA GLY A 794 2.00 27.73 -23.58
C GLY A 794 0.77 27.28 -24.39
N THR A 795 0.68 25.98 -24.68
CA THR A 795 -0.54 25.41 -25.28
C THR A 795 -1.67 25.24 -24.27
N GLU A 796 -1.35 25.26 -22.97
CA GLU A 796 -2.28 25.03 -21.87
C GLU A 796 -2.79 26.35 -21.28
N SER A 797 -4.05 26.36 -20.83
CA SER A 797 -4.66 27.54 -20.19
C SER A 797 -3.96 27.85 -18.87
N ALA A 798 -3.49 29.08 -18.69
CA ALA A 798 -2.85 29.53 -17.46
C ALA A 798 -3.48 30.84 -16.96
N SER A 799 -3.74 30.90 -15.66
CA SER A 799 -4.07 32.10 -14.88
C SER A 799 -2.79 32.87 -14.54
N GLY A 800 -2.91 34.11 -14.06
CA GLY A 800 -1.77 34.93 -13.63
C GLY A 800 -0.94 34.32 -12.50
N MET A 801 -1.51 33.42 -11.70
CA MET A 801 -0.80 32.66 -10.65
C MET A 801 -0.09 31.40 -11.19
N GLN A 802 -0.38 30.97 -12.42
CA GLN A 802 0.19 29.78 -13.02
C GLN A 802 1.38 30.10 -13.94
N GLY A 803 2.24 29.12 -14.12
CA GLY A 803 3.31 29.10 -15.10
C GLY A 803 3.01 28.18 -16.28
N ASN A 804 3.97 28.10 -17.21
CA ASN A 804 3.91 27.27 -18.39
C ASN A 804 4.29 25.82 -18.07
N ILE A 805 3.27 25.02 -17.75
CA ILE A 805 3.46 23.62 -17.38
C ILE A 805 4.06 22.78 -18.51
N THR A 806 3.74 23.11 -19.76
CA THR A 806 4.22 22.36 -20.94
C THR A 806 5.72 22.50 -21.18
N ALA A 807 6.26 23.72 -21.03
CA ALA A 807 7.69 23.96 -21.13
C ALA A 807 8.46 23.24 -20.00
N ALA A 808 7.93 23.32 -18.78
CA ALA A 808 8.53 22.65 -17.62
C ALA A 808 8.58 21.12 -17.78
N MET A 809 7.45 20.50 -18.17
CA MET A 809 7.42 19.05 -18.44
C MET A 809 8.30 18.66 -19.62
N GLY A 810 8.40 19.49 -20.66
CA GLY A 810 9.32 19.27 -21.78
C GLY A 810 10.78 19.18 -21.33
N SER A 811 11.20 20.06 -20.43
CA SER A 811 12.54 20.03 -19.81
C SER A 811 12.78 18.75 -19.01
N ILE A 812 11.81 18.38 -18.16
CA ILE A 812 11.87 17.17 -17.32
C ILE A 812 11.96 15.89 -18.18
N HIS A 813 11.14 15.77 -19.22
CA HIS A 813 11.16 14.64 -20.14
C HIS A 813 12.43 14.58 -20.99
N SER A 814 13.02 15.72 -21.35
CA SER A 814 14.32 15.73 -22.03
C SER A 814 15.38 15.09 -21.14
N PHE A 815 15.47 15.51 -19.88
CA PHE A 815 16.47 14.99 -18.96
C PHE A 815 16.19 13.54 -18.54
N SER A 816 14.93 13.15 -18.32
CA SER A 816 14.59 11.74 -18.06
C SER A 816 14.99 10.81 -19.22
N ARG A 817 14.91 11.27 -20.47
CA ARG A 817 15.40 10.51 -21.64
C ARG A 817 16.92 10.46 -21.71
N GLU A 818 17.62 11.51 -21.28
CA GLU A 818 19.07 11.48 -21.14
C GLU A 818 19.50 10.45 -20.07
N LEU A 819 18.80 10.38 -18.94
CA LEU A 819 18.99 9.33 -17.94
C LEU A 819 18.68 7.95 -18.52
N GLU A 820 17.65 7.82 -19.36
CA GLU A 820 17.33 6.58 -20.07
C GLU A 820 18.46 6.08 -20.97
N SER A 821 19.04 6.97 -21.76
CA SER A 821 20.17 6.62 -22.63
C SER A 821 21.39 6.09 -21.86
N ARG A 822 21.47 6.37 -20.55
CA ARG A 822 22.55 5.92 -19.65
C ARG A 822 22.15 4.77 -18.73
N ASN A 823 20.99 4.13 -18.96
CA ASN A 823 20.40 3.09 -18.10
C ASN A 823 20.07 3.55 -16.67
N LEU A 824 19.85 4.85 -16.47
CA LEU A 824 19.55 5.45 -15.16
C LEU A 824 18.06 5.80 -14.98
N VAL A 825 17.15 5.33 -15.84
CA VAL A 825 15.69 5.60 -15.73
C VAL A 825 15.14 5.20 -14.38
N LYS A 826 15.57 4.04 -13.89
CA LYS A 826 15.07 3.45 -12.64
C LYS A 826 15.83 3.95 -11.40
N SER A 827 16.74 4.91 -11.57
CA SER A 827 17.49 5.46 -10.44
C SER A 827 16.57 6.26 -9.51
N PRO A 828 16.86 6.29 -8.21
CA PRO A 828 16.10 7.08 -7.23
C PRO A 828 16.20 8.58 -7.51
N HIS A 829 17.23 8.99 -8.24
CA HIS A 829 17.45 10.36 -8.69
C HIS A 829 16.42 10.76 -9.75
N ASN A 830 16.15 9.89 -10.73
CA ASN A 830 15.06 10.11 -11.68
C ASN A 830 13.70 10.06 -10.99
N GLU A 831 13.51 9.14 -10.04
CA GLU A 831 12.28 9.04 -9.26
C GLU A 831 11.98 10.34 -8.51
N ARG A 832 12.98 10.91 -7.81
CA ARG A 832 12.86 12.21 -7.14
C ARG A 832 12.50 13.33 -8.11
N LEU A 833 13.13 13.39 -9.29
CA LEU A 833 12.81 14.40 -10.29
C LEU A 833 11.35 14.30 -10.76
N LEU A 834 10.87 13.09 -11.02
CA LEU A 834 9.48 12.87 -11.42
C LEU A 834 8.49 13.14 -10.26
N GLN A 835 8.89 12.93 -9.00
CA GLN A 835 8.11 13.36 -7.83
C GLN A 835 8.00 14.89 -7.76
N THR A 836 9.08 15.62 -8.02
CA THR A 836 9.04 17.09 -8.15
C THR A 836 8.17 17.52 -9.33
N ALA A 837 8.22 16.79 -10.45
CA ALA A 837 7.34 17.03 -11.60
C ALA A 837 5.85 16.86 -11.22
N ALA A 838 5.52 15.81 -10.46
CA ALA A 838 4.17 15.56 -9.96
C ALA A 838 3.71 16.67 -8.99
N ARG A 839 4.61 17.19 -8.13
CA ARG A 839 4.35 18.37 -7.29
C ARG A 839 4.03 19.60 -8.13
N LEU A 840 4.79 19.85 -9.19
CA LEU A 840 4.55 20.98 -10.07
C LEU A 840 3.22 20.86 -10.84
N LEU A 841 2.85 19.65 -11.28
CA LEU A 841 1.54 19.39 -11.89
C LEU A 841 0.40 19.66 -10.90
N TYR A 842 0.54 19.20 -9.65
CA TYR A 842 -0.44 19.46 -8.60
C TYR A 842 -0.57 20.95 -8.28
N TYR A 843 0.55 21.65 -8.12
CA TYR A 843 0.57 23.10 -7.91
C TYR A 843 -0.14 23.81 -9.06
N HIS A 844 0.20 23.49 -10.32
CA HIS A 844 -0.43 24.08 -11.48
C HIS A 844 -1.94 23.82 -11.48
N ALA A 845 -2.39 22.59 -11.24
CA ALA A 845 -3.81 22.24 -11.26
C ALA A 845 -4.63 22.82 -10.09
N SER A 846 -4.00 23.14 -8.96
CA SER A 846 -4.67 23.73 -7.79
C SER A 846 -4.80 25.26 -7.86
N HIS A 847 -3.98 25.94 -8.66
CA HIS A 847 -3.90 27.41 -8.71
C HIS A 847 -4.58 28.04 -9.94
N GLY A 848 -5.28 27.27 -10.77
CA GLY A 848 -6.04 27.81 -11.89
C GLY A 848 -6.59 26.76 -12.85
N PRO A 849 -7.10 27.18 -14.02
CA PRO A 849 -7.60 26.26 -15.03
C PRO A 849 -6.47 25.35 -15.52
N TYR A 850 -6.79 24.09 -15.80
CA TYR A 850 -5.85 23.13 -16.37
C TYR A 850 -6.62 22.15 -17.24
N ARG A 851 -5.93 21.48 -18.16
CA ARG A 851 -6.51 20.39 -18.95
C ARG A 851 -6.32 19.04 -18.23
N PRO A 852 -7.40 18.38 -17.76
CA PRO A 852 -7.27 17.12 -17.02
C PRO A 852 -6.61 15.99 -17.83
N ASN A 853 -6.80 15.98 -19.16
CA ASN A 853 -6.19 14.97 -20.03
C ASN A 853 -4.67 15.10 -20.09
N TYR A 854 -4.14 16.33 -20.10
CA TYR A 854 -2.70 16.56 -20.11
C TYR A 854 -2.08 16.03 -18.81
N VAL A 855 -2.61 16.44 -17.65
CA VAL A 855 -2.14 15.98 -16.34
C VAL A 855 -2.18 14.45 -16.24
N ARG A 856 -3.27 13.82 -16.70
CA ARG A 856 -3.41 12.35 -16.71
C ARG A 856 -2.35 11.66 -17.57
N GLU A 857 -2.04 12.20 -18.74
CA GLU A 857 -1.01 11.65 -19.63
C GLU A 857 0.37 11.72 -18.98
N GLN A 858 0.71 12.86 -18.37
CA GLN A 858 1.97 13.02 -17.66
C GLN A 858 2.11 12.03 -16.50
N LEU A 859 1.07 11.94 -15.66
CA LEU A 859 1.06 11.02 -14.52
C LEU A 859 1.12 9.55 -14.96
N LEU A 860 0.45 9.19 -16.04
CA LEU A 860 0.55 7.84 -16.61
C LEU A 860 1.98 7.51 -17.05
N ASN A 861 2.69 8.47 -17.64
CA ASN A 861 4.10 8.29 -18.00
C ASN A 861 4.98 8.08 -16.76
N PHE A 862 4.71 8.80 -15.66
CA PHE A 862 5.44 8.60 -14.41
C PHE A 862 5.18 7.21 -13.80
N VAL A 863 3.93 6.73 -13.81
CA VAL A 863 3.59 5.36 -13.37
C VAL A 863 4.27 4.30 -14.25
N LYS A 864 4.41 4.52 -15.57
CA LYS A 864 5.15 3.58 -16.44
C LYS A 864 6.62 3.47 -16.06
N CYS A 865 7.26 4.57 -15.68
CA CYS A 865 8.65 4.57 -15.19
C CYS A 865 8.77 3.91 -13.82
N PHE A 866 7.87 4.26 -12.89
CA PHE A 866 7.88 3.80 -11.50
C PHE A 866 6.50 3.29 -11.06
N PRO A 867 6.13 2.05 -11.42
CA PRO A 867 4.78 1.53 -11.21
C PRO A 867 4.46 1.22 -9.75
N SER A 868 5.48 1.07 -8.90
CA SER A 868 5.29 0.85 -7.46
C SER A 868 5.22 2.14 -6.66
N ASN A 869 5.55 3.30 -7.25
CA ASN A 869 5.58 4.56 -6.52
C ASN A 869 4.17 5.05 -6.19
N THR A 870 3.88 5.09 -4.89
CA THR A 870 2.55 5.39 -4.34
C THR A 870 2.11 6.85 -4.55
N ILE A 871 3.05 7.80 -4.69
CA ILE A 871 2.76 9.20 -5.05
C ILE A 871 2.17 9.24 -6.46
N PHE A 872 2.79 8.55 -7.43
CA PHE A 872 2.30 8.56 -8.81
C PHE A 872 0.95 7.85 -8.93
N LEU A 873 0.75 6.75 -8.19
CA LEU A 873 -0.54 6.05 -8.16
C LEU A 873 -1.65 6.93 -7.58
N GLU A 874 -1.40 7.62 -6.46
CA GLU A 874 -2.37 8.52 -5.84
C GLU A 874 -2.66 9.73 -6.70
N MET A 875 -1.63 10.37 -7.26
CA MET A 875 -1.81 11.48 -8.18
C MET A 875 -2.58 11.05 -9.43
N PHE A 876 -2.29 9.86 -9.97
CA PHE A 876 -3.03 9.33 -11.12
C PHE A 876 -4.51 9.09 -10.78
N ALA A 877 -4.80 8.51 -9.62
CA ALA A 877 -6.17 8.29 -9.14
C ALA A 877 -6.92 9.61 -8.90
N TRP A 878 -6.25 10.60 -8.29
CA TRP A 878 -6.79 11.95 -8.12
C TRP A 878 -7.14 12.62 -9.45
N SER A 879 -6.35 12.39 -10.50
CA SER A 879 -6.62 12.93 -11.84
C SER A 879 -7.79 12.27 -12.59
N GLN A 880 -8.36 11.18 -12.07
CA GLN A 880 -9.49 10.50 -12.68
C GLN A 880 -10.82 11.18 -12.33
N SER A 881 -11.72 11.24 -13.31
CA SER A 881 -13.08 11.71 -13.09
C SER A 881 -13.93 10.66 -12.39
N THR A 882 -14.64 11.04 -11.34
CA THR A 882 -15.58 10.18 -10.59
C THR A 882 -16.81 9.74 -11.40
N LEU A 883 -17.07 10.38 -12.54
CA LEU A 883 -18.23 10.10 -13.40
C LEU A 883 -18.03 8.93 -14.37
N ARG A 884 -16.84 8.33 -14.44
CA ARG A 884 -16.58 7.20 -15.35
C ARG A 884 -17.11 5.91 -14.76
N ILE A 885 -17.74 5.10 -15.62
CA ILE A 885 -18.18 3.75 -15.29
C ILE A 885 -16.96 2.81 -15.27
N ASP A 886 -16.00 3.04 -16.17
CA ASP A 886 -14.74 2.32 -16.21
C ASP A 886 -13.82 2.84 -15.09
N ASP A 887 -13.10 1.92 -14.44
CA ASP A 887 -12.08 2.23 -13.44
C ASP A 887 -10.67 2.10 -14.08
N PRO A 888 -10.13 3.18 -14.67
CA PRO A 888 -8.81 3.15 -15.29
C PRO A 888 -7.69 2.96 -14.26
N VAL A 889 -7.92 3.26 -12.98
CA VAL A 889 -6.93 3.04 -11.91
C VAL A 889 -6.79 1.55 -11.67
N ARG A 890 -7.91 0.82 -11.52
CA ARG A 890 -7.90 -0.64 -11.39
C ARG A 890 -7.23 -1.30 -12.59
N GLU A 891 -7.56 -0.89 -13.81
CA GLU A 891 -6.93 -1.44 -15.03
C GLU A 891 -5.42 -1.19 -15.05
N LEU A 892 -4.98 0.03 -14.70
CA LEU A 892 -3.56 0.37 -14.61
C LEU A 892 -2.83 -0.46 -13.55
N LEU A 893 -3.43 -0.59 -12.37
CA LEU A 893 -2.88 -1.38 -11.26
C LEU A 893 -2.70 -2.85 -11.68
N GLN A 894 -3.73 -3.46 -12.26
CA GLN A 894 -3.68 -4.84 -12.72
C GLN A 894 -2.66 -5.06 -13.86
N ALA A 895 -2.50 -4.07 -14.75
CA ALA A 895 -1.58 -4.18 -15.88
C ALA A 895 -0.11 -3.92 -15.52
N MET A 896 0.17 -3.10 -14.50
CA MET A 896 1.54 -2.60 -14.26
C MET A 896 2.08 -2.80 -12.84
N SER A 897 1.26 -2.58 -11.82
CA SER A 897 1.71 -2.45 -10.41
C SER A 897 1.48 -3.71 -9.57
N LEU A 898 0.44 -4.47 -9.88
CA LEU A 898 0.05 -5.71 -9.17
C LEU A 898 0.55 -6.97 -9.88
N VAL A 899 1.62 -6.83 -10.68
CA VAL A 899 2.29 -7.91 -11.41
C VAL A 899 3.67 -8.13 -10.80
N GLU A 900 4.08 -9.39 -10.63
CA GLU A 900 5.42 -9.72 -10.14
C GLU A 900 6.52 -9.17 -11.08
N PRO A 901 7.65 -8.65 -10.57
CA PRO A 901 8.06 -8.55 -9.16
C PRO A 901 7.64 -7.24 -8.45
N ARG A 902 6.77 -6.42 -9.08
CA ARG A 902 6.38 -5.08 -8.58
C ARG A 902 5.25 -5.11 -7.56
N ASP A 903 4.52 -6.22 -7.53
CA ASP A 903 3.50 -6.51 -6.54
C ASP A 903 4.12 -6.56 -5.15
N CYS A 904 3.78 -5.59 -4.31
CA CYS A 904 4.35 -5.45 -2.97
C CYS A 904 3.30 -4.88 -2.01
N LEU A 905 3.63 -4.88 -0.72
CA LEU A 905 2.70 -4.44 0.31
C LEU A 905 2.19 -3.00 0.07
N SER A 906 3.06 -2.07 -0.36
CA SER A 906 2.67 -0.68 -0.60
C SER A 906 1.65 -0.52 -1.76
N THR A 907 1.82 -1.25 -2.87
CA THR A 907 0.89 -1.21 -4.01
C THR A 907 -0.44 -1.88 -3.66
N ARG A 908 -0.42 -2.95 -2.86
CA ARG A 908 -1.63 -3.60 -2.33
C ARG A 908 -2.39 -2.71 -1.34
N ARG A 909 -1.69 -2.01 -0.43
CA ARG A 909 -2.30 -1.00 0.46
C ARG A 909 -3.04 0.08 -0.36
N PHE A 910 -2.39 0.58 -1.41
CA PHE A 910 -3.00 1.54 -2.31
C PHE A 910 -4.26 0.97 -2.99
N ALA A 911 -4.17 -0.23 -3.57
CA ALA A 911 -5.29 -0.86 -4.26
C ALA A 911 -6.50 -1.07 -3.33
N ILE A 912 -6.28 -1.55 -2.11
CA ILE A 912 -7.34 -1.75 -1.11
C ILE A 912 -8.02 -0.43 -0.76
N ARG A 913 -7.24 0.62 -0.49
CA ARG A 913 -7.78 1.95 -0.17
C ARG A 913 -8.57 2.54 -1.33
N HIS A 914 -8.03 2.44 -2.55
CA HIS A 914 -8.72 2.89 -3.75
C HIS A 914 -10.08 2.20 -3.89
N GLU A 915 -10.13 0.88 -3.71
CA GLU A 915 -11.38 0.12 -3.75
C GLU A 915 -12.32 0.40 -2.58
N ALA A 916 -11.81 0.79 -1.41
CA ALA A 916 -12.63 1.23 -0.28
C ALA A 916 -13.29 2.59 -0.54
N GLN A 917 -12.59 3.50 -1.23
CA GLN A 917 -13.08 4.86 -1.50
C GLN A 917 -13.95 4.96 -2.76
N ALA A 918 -13.56 4.30 -3.84
CA ALA A 918 -14.23 4.38 -5.15
C ALA A 918 -15.12 3.18 -5.46
N GLY A 919 -14.88 2.05 -4.78
CA GLY A 919 -15.53 0.77 -5.05
C GLY A 919 -16.73 0.48 -4.15
N THR A 920 -17.06 -0.81 -4.04
CA THR A 920 -18.11 -1.35 -3.16
C THR A 920 -17.47 -2.20 -2.07
N ALA A 921 -18.19 -2.50 -0.98
CA ALA A 921 -17.68 -3.40 0.05
C ALA A 921 -17.20 -4.75 -0.51
N HIS A 922 -17.83 -5.25 -1.58
CA HIS A 922 -17.41 -6.47 -2.26
C HIS A 922 -16.13 -6.31 -3.10
N SER A 923 -15.92 -5.16 -3.75
CA SER A 923 -14.69 -4.91 -4.50
C SER A 923 -13.51 -4.69 -3.57
N THR A 924 -13.70 -3.97 -2.46
CA THR A 924 -12.69 -3.86 -1.39
C THR A 924 -12.33 -5.22 -0.81
N ARG A 925 -13.33 -6.07 -0.54
CA ARG A 925 -13.10 -7.45 -0.10
C ARG A 925 -12.31 -8.25 -1.14
N THR A 926 -12.62 -8.08 -2.43
CA THR A 926 -11.89 -8.76 -3.51
C THR A 926 -10.44 -8.29 -3.57
N ALA A 927 -10.18 -7.01 -3.32
CA ALA A 927 -8.82 -6.47 -3.21
C ALA A 927 -8.05 -7.04 -2.01
N PHE A 928 -8.70 -7.21 -0.86
CA PHE A 928 -8.12 -7.90 0.30
C PHE A 928 -7.77 -9.37 -0.02
N GLU A 929 -8.71 -10.13 -0.60
CA GLU A 929 -8.46 -11.53 -0.99
C GLU A 929 -7.30 -11.61 -1.99
N ALA A 930 -7.28 -10.74 -3.01
CA ALA A 930 -6.20 -10.70 -3.98
C ALA A 930 -4.84 -10.28 -3.39
N ALA A 931 -4.84 -9.45 -2.34
CA ALA A 931 -3.61 -9.11 -1.62
C ALA A 931 -3.12 -10.27 -0.77
N ILE A 932 -4.01 -11.01 -0.11
CA ILE A 932 -3.66 -12.16 0.71
C ILE A 932 -3.20 -13.35 -0.13
N ASP A 933 -3.73 -13.50 -1.35
CA ASP A 933 -3.30 -14.51 -2.30
C ASP A 933 -1.94 -14.19 -2.95
N SER A 934 -1.44 -12.96 -2.79
CA SER A 934 -0.10 -12.57 -3.26
C SER A 934 0.98 -13.08 -2.31
N ASP A 935 2.00 -13.75 -2.86
CA ASP A 935 3.13 -14.31 -2.13
C ASP A 935 3.83 -13.26 -1.26
N GLY A 936 3.93 -12.02 -1.77
CA GLY A 936 4.60 -10.91 -1.07
C GLY A 936 3.78 -10.26 0.05
N CYS A 937 2.51 -10.66 0.24
CA CYS A 937 1.58 -9.99 1.16
C CYS A 937 0.84 -10.96 2.09
N ARG A 938 0.77 -12.27 1.77
CA ARG A 938 0.08 -13.30 2.56
C ARG A 938 0.51 -13.33 4.04
N GLY A 939 1.79 -13.09 4.31
CA GLY A 939 2.37 -13.06 5.66
C GLY A 939 2.18 -11.75 6.43
N SER A 940 1.52 -10.74 5.82
CA SER A 940 1.33 -9.44 6.46
C SER A 940 0.21 -9.48 7.49
N VAL A 941 0.58 -9.48 8.78
CA VAL A 941 -0.33 -9.44 9.92
C VAL A 941 -1.26 -8.22 9.87
N GLU A 942 -0.73 -7.08 9.44
CA GLU A 942 -1.47 -5.83 9.31
C GLU A 942 -2.64 -5.96 8.33
N LEU A 943 -2.43 -6.57 7.16
CA LEU A 943 -3.50 -6.77 6.17
C LEU A 943 -4.62 -7.63 6.74
N TRP A 944 -4.28 -8.70 7.47
CA TRP A 944 -5.26 -9.56 8.12
C TRP A 944 -6.09 -8.82 9.17
N VAL A 945 -5.43 -8.07 10.06
CA VAL A 945 -6.11 -7.28 11.09
C VAL A 945 -7.07 -6.25 10.45
N HIS A 946 -6.62 -5.52 9.43
CA HIS A 946 -7.48 -4.57 8.71
C HIS A 946 -8.63 -5.26 7.98
N TYR A 947 -8.39 -6.44 7.40
CA TYR A 947 -9.44 -7.19 6.72
C TYR A 947 -10.53 -7.68 7.68
N ILE A 948 -10.14 -8.16 8.87
CA ILE A 948 -11.08 -8.55 9.95
C ILE A 948 -11.91 -7.34 10.40
N ARG A 949 -11.24 -6.21 10.71
CA ARG A 949 -11.89 -4.97 11.14
C ARG A 949 -12.85 -4.44 10.08
N PHE A 950 -12.44 -4.45 8.81
CA PHE A 950 -13.28 -4.06 7.67
C PHE A 950 -14.53 -4.94 7.56
N CYS A 951 -14.37 -6.28 7.62
CA CYS A 951 -15.50 -7.19 7.57
C CYS A 951 -16.48 -6.98 8.74
N CYS A 952 -15.98 -6.71 9.95
CA CYS A 952 -16.82 -6.44 11.12
C CYS A 952 -17.63 -5.14 10.99
N ALA A 953 -17.01 -4.10 10.43
CA ALA A 953 -17.62 -2.79 10.24
C ALA A 953 -18.68 -2.81 9.11
N ALA A 954 -18.38 -3.47 7.99
CA ALA A 954 -19.29 -3.57 6.86
C ALA A 954 -20.50 -4.47 7.17
N LYS A 955 -21.71 -3.89 7.20
CA LYS A 955 -22.96 -4.60 7.53
C LYS A 955 -23.17 -5.88 6.72
N GLU A 956 -22.84 -5.85 5.43
CA GLU A 956 -23.02 -6.97 4.49
C GLU A 956 -21.99 -8.09 4.66
N LEU A 957 -20.82 -7.79 5.22
CA LEU A 957 -19.69 -8.73 5.37
C LEU A 957 -19.51 -9.22 6.80
N ARG A 958 -20.25 -8.67 7.76
CA ARG A 958 -20.12 -9.00 9.19
C ARG A 958 -20.12 -10.49 9.47
N GLY A 959 -21.03 -11.25 8.86
CA GLY A 959 -21.12 -12.70 9.04
C GLY A 959 -19.90 -13.50 8.54
N LYS A 960 -18.99 -12.88 7.79
CA LYS A 960 -17.77 -13.51 7.27
C LYS A 960 -16.52 -13.14 8.06
N ALA A 961 -16.59 -12.17 8.97
CA ALA A 961 -15.43 -11.71 9.72
C ALA A 961 -14.78 -12.83 10.56
N LYS A 962 -15.61 -13.73 11.14
CA LYS A 962 -15.15 -14.90 11.87
C LYS A 962 -14.40 -15.92 11.00
N ASP A 963 -14.86 -16.15 9.77
CA ASP A 963 -14.16 -17.02 8.80
C ASP A 963 -12.80 -16.41 8.41
N VAL A 964 -12.78 -15.10 8.14
CA VAL A 964 -11.54 -14.37 7.87
C VAL A 964 -10.56 -14.47 9.04
N PHE A 965 -11.03 -14.39 10.29
CA PHE A 965 -10.20 -14.55 11.48
C PHE A 965 -9.54 -15.93 11.59
N TYR A 966 -10.29 -17.02 11.38
CA TYR A 966 -9.69 -18.36 11.42
C TYR A 966 -8.73 -18.60 10.26
N ARG A 967 -9.03 -18.06 9.07
CA ARG A 967 -8.09 -18.06 7.93
C ARG A 967 -6.82 -17.28 8.26
N ALA A 968 -6.95 -16.15 8.94
CA ALA A 968 -5.81 -15.34 9.36
C ALA A 968 -4.94 -16.10 10.37
N ILE A 969 -5.51 -16.74 11.40
CA ILE A 969 -4.74 -17.55 12.37
C ILE A 969 -4.05 -18.71 11.67
N ALA A 970 -4.72 -19.35 10.71
CA ALA A 970 -4.14 -20.45 9.95
C ALA A 970 -2.97 -20.01 9.05
N ALA A 971 -2.95 -18.75 8.60
CA ALA A 971 -1.87 -18.19 7.79
C ALA A 971 -0.75 -17.55 8.63
N CYS A 972 -1.10 -16.92 9.75
CA CYS A 972 -0.22 -16.19 10.65
C CYS A 972 -0.49 -16.61 12.11
N PRO A 973 0.05 -17.75 12.57
CA PRO A 973 -0.27 -18.29 13.90
C PRO A 973 0.54 -17.68 15.07
N TRP A 974 1.61 -16.91 14.82
CA TRP A 974 2.48 -16.33 15.86
C TRP A 974 2.05 -14.95 16.42
N PRO A 975 1.38 -14.03 15.69
CA PRO A 975 1.16 -12.67 16.19
C PRO A 975 0.04 -12.64 17.23
N LYS A 976 0.37 -12.26 18.47
CA LYS A 976 -0.57 -12.06 19.58
C LYS A 976 -1.70 -11.09 19.22
N GLU A 977 -1.39 -10.01 18.51
CA GLU A 977 -2.37 -8.99 18.10
C GLU A 977 -3.55 -9.58 17.32
N LEU A 978 -3.29 -10.56 16.46
CA LEU A 978 -4.33 -11.19 15.65
C LEU A 978 -5.33 -11.95 16.54
N TYR A 979 -4.85 -12.63 17.58
CA TYR A 979 -5.71 -13.30 18.57
C TYR A 979 -6.52 -12.30 19.39
N MET A 980 -5.95 -11.12 19.71
CA MET A 980 -6.65 -10.07 20.45
C MET A 980 -7.88 -9.53 19.71
N GLU A 981 -7.94 -9.62 18.38
CA GLU A 981 -9.13 -9.26 17.59
C GLU A 981 -10.36 -10.12 17.96
N ALA A 982 -10.16 -11.34 18.47
CA ALA A 982 -11.25 -12.20 18.98
C ALA A 982 -11.98 -11.56 20.18
N PHE A 983 -11.21 -10.99 21.10
CA PHE A 983 -11.70 -10.46 22.37
C PHE A 983 -12.09 -8.97 22.30
N GLY A 984 -11.60 -8.26 21.28
CA GLY A 984 -11.97 -6.87 21.00
C GLY A 984 -13.07 -6.76 19.93
N THR A 985 -12.68 -6.93 18.67
CA THR A 985 -13.52 -6.65 17.49
C THR A 985 -14.62 -7.70 17.28
N LEU A 986 -14.30 -8.98 17.52
CA LEU A 986 -15.20 -10.12 17.26
C LEU A 986 -15.94 -10.64 18.49
N VAL A 987 -15.78 -10.01 19.66
CA VAL A 987 -16.33 -10.51 20.93
C VAL A 987 -17.84 -10.75 20.88
N GLY A 988 -18.59 -9.89 20.17
CA GLY A 988 -20.04 -10.05 19.98
C GLY A 988 -20.47 -11.11 18.95
N GLN A 989 -19.53 -11.72 18.22
CA GLN A 989 -19.79 -12.74 17.19
C GLN A 989 -19.30 -14.14 17.59
N MET A 990 -18.47 -14.25 18.63
CA MET A 990 -17.89 -15.49 19.10
C MET A 990 -18.55 -15.94 20.40
N SER A 991 -18.70 -17.26 20.57
CA SER A 991 -19.20 -17.81 21.83
C SER A 991 -18.11 -17.82 22.90
N SER A 992 -18.50 -17.89 24.18
CA SER A 992 -17.54 -17.97 25.29
C SER A 992 -16.64 -19.21 25.23
N SER A 993 -17.11 -20.32 24.65
CA SER A 993 -16.28 -21.52 24.46
C SER A 993 -15.24 -21.32 23.36
N GLU A 994 -15.59 -20.58 22.30
CA GLU A 994 -14.66 -20.25 21.23
C GLU A 994 -13.59 -19.28 21.72
N LEU A 995 -13.95 -18.26 22.49
CA LEU A 995 -12.99 -17.32 23.09
C LEU A 995 -12.00 -18.03 24.03
N ARG A 996 -12.46 -18.99 24.84
CA ARG A 996 -11.58 -19.83 25.65
C ARG A 996 -10.67 -20.72 24.80
N ALA A 997 -11.17 -21.30 23.72
CA ALA A 997 -10.36 -22.10 22.81
C ALA A 997 -9.26 -21.26 22.12
N VAL A 998 -9.58 -20.00 21.75
CA VAL A 998 -8.60 -19.02 21.25
C VAL A 998 -7.54 -18.75 22.32
N PHE A 999 -7.93 -18.46 23.56
CA PHE A 999 -6.99 -18.25 24.68
C PHE A 999 -6.08 -19.47 24.91
N ASN A 1000 -6.64 -20.68 24.95
CA ASN A 1000 -5.86 -21.91 25.10
C ASN A 1000 -4.86 -22.11 23.94
N THR A 1001 -5.23 -21.71 22.72
CA THR A 1001 -4.33 -21.72 21.58
C THR A 1001 -3.16 -20.74 21.79
N MET A 1002 -3.43 -19.54 22.32
CA MET A 1002 -2.37 -18.56 22.66
C MET A 1002 -1.40 -19.13 23.70
N ALA A 1003 -1.93 -19.74 24.77
CA ALA A 1003 -1.14 -20.34 25.84
C ALA A 1003 -0.29 -21.53 25.34
N THR A 1004 -0.88 -22.45 24.58
CA THR A 1004 -0.17 -23.61 24.01
C THR A 1004 0.93 -23.21 23.01
N LYS A 1005 0.81 -22.05 22.38
CA LYS A 1005 1.85 -21.50 21.51
C LYS A 1005 3.00 -20.82 22.24
N GLY A 1006 2.83 -20.54 23.54
CA GLY A 1006 3.79 -19.77 24.32
C GLY A 1006 3.74 -18.28 23.99
N LEU A 1007 2.59 -17.75 23.56
CA LEU A 1007 2.44 -16.30 23.40
C LEU A 1007 2.49 -15.64 24.77
N ARG A 1008 3.05 -14.42 24.82
CA ARG A 1008 3.13 -13.65 26.06
C ARG A 1008 1.74 -13.25 26.53
N ILE A 1009 1.29 -13.74 27.68
CA ILE A 1009 0.01 -13.39 28.31
C ILE A 1009 0.34 -12.79 29.68
N HIS A 1010 -0.15 -11.58 29.97
CA HIS A 1010 0.14 -10.90 31.24
C HIS A 1010 -0.93 -11.15 32.29
N VAL A 1011 -2.17 -11.42 31.86
CA VAL A 1011 -3.31 -11.66 32.75
C VAL A 1011 -3.94 -13.00 32.41
N ASP A 1012 -3.97 -13.91 33.38
CA ASP A 1012 -4.70 -15.17 33.22
C ASP A 1012 -6.21 -14.91 33.03
N LEU A 1013 -6.78 -15.49 31.97
CA LEU A 1013 -8.16 -15.22 31.59
C LEU A 1013 -9.16 -15.82 32.59
N GLU A 1014 -8.93 -17.04 33.07
CA GLU A 1014 -9.89 -17.72 33.95
C GLU A 1014 -9.86 -17.11 35.35
N GLU A 1015 -8.67 -16.79 35.87
CA GLU A 1015 -8.51 -16.05 37.13
C GLU A 1015 -9.19 -14.67 37.05
N PHE A 1016 -8.99 -13.95 35.93
CA PHE A 1016 -9.61 -12.65 35.74
C PHE A 1016 -11.14 -12.73 35.69
N ILE A 1017 -11.70 -13.68 34.93
CA ILE A 1017 -13.15 -13.88 34.82
C ILE A 1017 -13.74 -14.22 36.19
N GLU A 1018 -13.09 -15.10 36.95
CA GLU A 1018 -13.53 -15.49 38.28
C GLU A 1018 -13.52 -14.32 39.25
N GLY A 1019 -12.44 -13.51 39.26
CA GLY A 1019 -12.38 -12.28 40.04
C GLY A 1019 -13.36 -11.20 39.57
N TRP A 1020 -13.73 -11.18 38.30
CA TRP A 1020 -14.74 -10.27 37.75
C TRP A 1020 -16.15 -10.65 38.20
N LYS A 1021 -16.50 -11.95 38.20
CA LYS A 1021 -17.78 -12.44 38.71
C LYS A 1021 -17.98 -12.12 40.18
N ARG A 1022 -16.97 -12.41 41.03
CA ARG A 1022 -17.02 -12.11 42.47
C ARG A 1022 -17.27 -10.62 42.75
N ARG A 1023 -16.73 -9.73 41.92
CA ARG A 1023 -16.97 -8.28 42.01
C ARG A 1023 -18.32 -7.80 41.49
N GLY A 1024 -18.94 -8.55 40.58
CA GLY A 1024 -20.31 -8.27 40.14
C GLY A 1024 -21.38 -8.82 41.10
N GLU A 1025 -21.03 -9.81 41.91
CA GLU A 1025 -21.88 -10.38 42.98
C GLU A 1025 -21.80 -9.58 44.29
N ALA A 1026 -20.65 -8.96 44.58
CA ALA A 1026 -20.45 -8.01 45.67
C ALA A 1026 -21.00 -6.62 45.33
#